data_AF-K1TJD8-F1
#
_entry.id   AF-K1TJD8-F1
#
_cell.length_a   1.000
_cell.length_b   1.000
_cell.length_c   1.000
_cell.angle_alpha   90.00
_cell.angle_beta   90.00
_cell.angle_gamma   90.00
#
_symmetry.space_group_name_H-M   'P 1'
#
loop_
_entity.id
_entity.type
_entity.pdbx_description
1 polymer ?
#
loop_
_entity_poly.entity_id
_entity_poly.type
_entity_poly.pdbx_seq_one_letter_code
_entity_poly.pdbx_strand_id
1 'polypeptide(L)'
;MISEELLNNYQKALQQKYNAVCFDIDGTLTEDNSTKIDSRVLPMLANMLKKHIPVVFITGRGETGLSDLLKDILYDLKSKYGVTEKQLQKMYALTNDGARIFMTSNGSKQLFNINEYISSKEELIKLDELNKKIITLLDSAILKGHCKITYSVDSNTNAILNIRLIILNNNLELGSQIIQIINSLIRDLNNSNLNLTIGMHNGKQVLQIGTATKDKAIQVAERIIGIPQNSMLRIGDCGDQFGNDYSMLNYPQGFSVDKTSGAVDKCFPVIENGKIITGINGTLALLKKAKLLPTICLEHAIESEYAREYAKTEKKMTQGKNHKIIYFNDLINNKFQTVDGIASLFDSSSGSIKIPMYEWITISDNNPLKQLYLTCNDSSLHYSMYDNENILLRGSGIYYYFLSQRIHDENTREDITTKEMVYEWLNNNMEFLSKSLIAINNTLDINDLNNTKMILGVIDNIRNYLLILLNQQIVNNQIEKNIMVNFETLTKDSLIYKLYNGLISAENLMKNISFNENYKINSIDLEKLIKDTILITNEFRVEFIKQSEKENYSKDFRAYREIDNFAENFITCSLTLQKDSNIFNKGICGLCYGGLELPIIMKSIDDRINDVSILKFNKNVTGYAKKQSLELRFFDIFKTGGIELFGIDKQKQYIILDDNLLTGKTMQLAITTFYDIGIDVDKIVAVRYPGVNRISQMFMPNHGAVDYRHFFNFIEGLYFPSPYSWRDPYSKNPYEDSLGIFDLNRRKILECLAKNGDYSKKSEVLYVKRMVKNENN
;
A
#
# COMPACT_ATOMS: atom_id res chain seq x y z
N MET A 1 39.28 -6.65 -17.40
CA MET A 1 39.29 -5.29 -16.82
C MET A 1 37.85 -4.84 -16.67
N ILE A 2 37.49 -4.25 -15.54
CA ILE A 2 36.17 -3.64 -15.34
C ILE A 2 36.19 -2.30 -16.08
N SER A 3 35.37 -2.13 -17.12
CA SER A 3 35.26 -0.85 -17.81
C SER A 3 34.46 0.15 -16.97
N GLU A 4 34.71 1.44 -17.18
CA GLU A 4 33.95 2.52 -16.53
C GLU A 4 32.45 2.43 -16.88
N GLU A 5 32.13 2.10 -18.14
CA GLU A 5 30.76 1.89 -18.61
C GLU A 5 30.05 0.75 -17.86
N LEU A 6 30.71 -0.41 -17.72
CA LEU A 6 30.17 -1.54 -16.95
C LEU A 6 29.91 -1.14 -15.51
N LEU A 7 30.84 -0.43 -14.87
CA LEU A 7 30.71 0.00 -13.48
C LEU A 7 29.53 0.99 -13.30
N ASN A 8 29.37 1.94 -14.23
CA ASN A 8 28.27 2.89 -14.21
C ASN A 8 26.91 2.20 -14.39
N ASN A 9 26.81 1.23 -15.31
CA ASN A 9 25.58 0.47 -15.52
C ASN A 9 25.27 -0.47 -14.34
N TYR A 10 26.29 -1.11 -13.75
CA TYR A 10 26.17 -1.89 -12.52
C TYR A 10 25.61 -1.03 -11.37
N GLN A 11 26.13 0.18 -11.18
CA GLN A 11 25.62 1.09 -10.16
C GLN A 11 24.18 1.53 -10.44
N LYS A 12 23.81 1.79 -11.70
CA LYS A 12 22.42 2.09 -12.08
C LYS A 12 21.49 0.91 -11.78
N ALA A 13 21.90 -0.31 -12.07
CA ALA A 13 21.13 -1.50 -11.73
C ALA A 13 20.92 -1.61 -10.21
N LEU A 14 21.94 -1.39 -9.39
CA LEU A 14 21.82 -1.39 -7.93
C LEU A 14 20.97 -0.24 -7.36
N GLN A 15 20.75 0.84 -8.11
CA GLN A 15 19.84 1.92 -7.70
C GLN A 15 18.37 1.52 -7.83
N GLN A 16 18.05 0.54 -8.67
CA GLN A 16 16.70 0.01 -8.84
C GLN A 16 16.20 -0.63 -7.54
N LYS A 17 14.92 -0.40 -7.22
CA LYS A 17 14.18 -1.13 -6.21
C LYS A 17 13.66 -2.44 -6.78
N TYR A 18 14.02 -3.53 -6.14
CA TYR A 18 13.57 -4.86 -6.50
C TYR A 18 12.46 -5.31 -5.55
N ASN A 19 11.40 -5.88 -6.12
CA ASN A 19 10.22 -6.30 -5.38
C ASN A 19 10.20 -7.78 -5.04
N ALA A 20 11.11 -8.56 -5.61
CA ALA A 20 11.35 -9.95 -5.31
C ALA A 20 12.80 -10.31 -5.65
N VAL A 21 13.22 -11.51 -5.26
CA VAL A 21 14.51 -12.07 -5.66
C VAL A 21 14.33 -13.49 -6.22
N CYS A 22 15.05 -13.80 -7.28
CA CYS A 22 15.18 -15.12 -7.86
C CYS A 22 16.63 -15.58 -7.73
N PHE A 23 16.80 -16.76 -7.17
CA PHE A 23 18.10 -17.41 -7.02
C PHE A 23 18.13 -18.69 -7.84
N ASP A 24 19.16 -18.87 -8.65
CA ASP A 24 19.62 -20.24 -8.90
C ASP A 24 20.08 -20.87 -7.57
N ILE A 25 20.04 -22.20 -7.49
CA ILE A 25 20.41 -22.93 -6.28
C ILE A 25 21.90 -23.34 -6.33
N ASP A 26 22.29 -24.02 -7.39
CA ASP A 26 23.59 -24.69 -7.49
C ASP A 26 24.66 -23.66 -7.87
N GLY A 27 25.81 -23.66 -7.18
CA GLY A 27 26.86 -22.63 -7.38
C GLY A 27 26.50 -21.21 -6.90
N THR A 28 25.22 -20.93 -6.62
CA THR A 28 24.72 -19.61 -6.23
C THR A 28 24.39 -19.50 -4.75
N LEU A 29 23.66 -20.49 -4.21
CA LEU A 29 23.23 -20.54 -2.79
C LEU A 29 23.94 -21.64 -2.00
N THR A 30 24.64 -22.53 -2.68
CA THR A 30 25.26 -23.72 -2.12
C THR A 30 26.69 -23.45 -1.65
N GLU A 31 27.17 -24.28 -0.73
CA GLU A 31 28.59 -24.30 -0.35
C GLU A 31 29.45 -24.72 -1.57
N ASP A 32 30.70 -24.26 -1.62
CA ASP A 32 31.60 -24.57 -2.74
C ASP A 32 31.72 -26.09 -2.96
N ASN A 33 31.48 -26.54 -4.19
CA ASN A 33 31.47 -27.95 -4.58
C ASN A 33 30.48 -28.84 -3.80
N SER A 34 29.40 -28.26 -3.27
CA SER A 34 28.35 -28.96 -2.51
C SER A 34 26.99 -28.76 -3.15
N THR A 35 26.05 -29.64 -2.81
CA THR A 35 24.62 -29.46 -3.13
C THR A 35 23.83 -28.89 -1.96
N LYS A 36 24.50 -28.64 -0.83
CA LYS A 36 23.90 -28.17 0.42
C LYS A 36 23.87 -26.65 0.44
N ILE A 37 22.77 -26.07 0.91
CA ILE A 37 22.63 -24.62 1.06
C ILE A 37 23.60 -24.10 2.13
N ASP A 38 24.33 -23.02 1.80
CA ASP A 38 25.23 -22.37 2.75
C ASP A 38 24.43 -21.66 3.84
N SER A 39 24.70 -22.04 5.09
CA SER A 39 23.99 -21.51 6.26
C SER A 39 24.05 -19.99 6.42
N ARG A 40 25.04 -19.31 5.81
CA ARG A 40 25.20 -17.84 5.84
C ARG A 40 24.10 -17.11 5.07
N VAL A 41 23.40 -17.79 4.15
CA VAL A 41 22.28 -17.19 3.40
C VAL A 41 20.98 -17.20 4.22
N LEU A 42 20.82 -18.13 5.16
CA LEU A 42 19.57 -18.30 5.91
C LEU A 42 19.13 -17.04 6.68
N PRO A 43 20.00 -16.26 7.35
CA PRO A 43 19.61 -14.98 7.93
C PRO A 43 19.05 -13.99 6.90
N MET A 44 19.59 -13.98 5.68
CA MET A 44 19.14 -13.08 4.61
C MET A 44 17.77 -13.49 4.08
N LEU A 45 17.57 -14.79 3.84
CA LEU A 45 16.26 -15.34 3.47
C LEU A 45 15.21 -15.03 4.54
N ALA A 46 15.54 -15.25 5.81
CA ALA A 46 14.65 -14.94 6.92
C ALA A 46 14.28 -13.46 6.96
N ASN A 47 15.26 -12.57 6.79
CA ASN A 47 15.03 -11.12 6.75
C ASN A 47 14.11 -10.72 5.59
N MET A 48 14.34 -11.24 4.37
CA MET A 48 13.49 -10.95 3.21
C MET A 48 12.04 -11.41 3.43
N LEU A 49 11.84 -12.64 3.90
CA LEU A 49 10.50 -13.20 4.14
C LEU A 49 9.76 -12.43 5.25
N LYS A 50 10.47 -12.02 6.31
CA LYS A 50 9.95 -11.17 7.38
C LYS A 50 9.57 -9.78 6.89
N LYS A 51 10.35 -9.20 5.97
CA LYS A 51 10.05 -7.93 5.28
C LYS A 51 9.05 -8.07 4.13
N HIS A 52 8.38 -9.22 4.02
CA HIS A 52 7.36 -9.49 3.02
C HIS A 52 7.84 -9.50 1.56
N ILE A 53 9.14 -9.68 1.32
CA ILE A 53 9.72 -9.79 -0.01
C ILE A 53 9.59 -11.26 -0.49
N PRO A 54 8.96 -11.51 -1.66
CA PRO A 54 8.92 -12.83 -2.28
C PRO A 54 10.30 -13.36 -2.65
N VAL A 55 10.50 -14.65 -2.41
CA VAL A 55 11.73 -15.38 -2.74
C VAL A 55 11.40 -16.49 -3.71
N VAL A 56 12.03 -16.46 -4.88
CA VAL A 56 11.90 -17.47 -5.92
C VAL A 56 13.18 -18.28 -6.00
N PHE A 57 13.05 -19.59 -5.92
CA PHE A 57 14.16 -20.52 -6.19
C PHE A 57 13.96 -21.07 -7.60
N ILE A 58 14.99 -21.03 -8.43
CA ILE A 58 14.96 -21.65 -9.75
C ILE A 58 16.06 -22.69 -9.85
N THR A 59 15.74 -23.84 -10.45
CA THR A 59 16.73 -24.92 -10.57
C THR A 59 16.42 -25.82 -11.75
N GLY A 60 17.48 -26.38 -12.34
CA GLY A 60 17.36 -27.46 -13.32
C GLY A 60 16.91 -28.78 -12.71
N ARG A 61 16.95 -28.92 -11.38
CA ARG A 61 16.50 -30.11 -10.63
C ARG A 61 14.97 -30.21 -10.65
N GLY A 62 14.46 -31.42 -10.47
CA GLY A 62 13.02 -31.69 -10.33
C GLY A 62 12.55 -31.62 -8.88
N GLU A 63 11.43 -32.26 -8.57
CA GLU A 63 10.78 -32.26 -7.24
C GLU A 63 11.69 -32.79 -6.12
N THR A 64 12.59 -33.72 -6.42
CA THR A 64 13.57 -34.22 -5.45
C THR A 64 14.52 -33.12 -4.99
N GLY A 65 15.05 -32.32 -5.92
CA GLY A 65 15.92 -31.19 -5.59
C GLY A 65 15.20 -30.10 -4.80
N LEU A 66 13.92 -29.86 -5.10
CA LEU A 66 13.08 -28.96 -4.30
C LEU A 66 12.88 -29.48 -2.87
N SER A 67 12.68 -30.80 -2.72
CA SER A 67 12.55 -31.43 -1.42
C SER A 67 13.83 -31.30 -0.58
N ASP A 68 15.00 -31.41 -1.22
CA ASP A 68 16.29 -31.26 -0.55
C ASP A 68 16.55 -29.80 -0.14
N LEU A 69 16.23 -28.83 -1.00
CA LEU A 69 16.25 -27.40 -0.64
C LEU A 69 15.42 -27.14 0.63
N LEU A 70 14.20 -27.67 0.70
CA LEU A 70 13.33 -27.49 1.86
C LEU A 70 13.92 -28.10 3.14
N LYS A 71 14.53 -29.29 3.06
CA LYS A 71 15.19 -29.91 4.22
C LYS A 71 16.32 -29.04 4.77
N ASP A 72 17.08 -28.41 3.88
CA ASP A 72 18.23 -27.59 4.25
C ASP A 72 17.83 -26.28 4.95
N ILE A 73 16.72 -25.65 4.56
CA ILE A 73 16.39 -24.29 5.01
C ILE A 73 15.27 -24.24 6.05
N LEU A 74 14.28 -25.15 6.00
CA LEU A 74 13.01 -24.95 6.69
C LEU A 74 13.15 -24.95 8.22
N TYR A 75 13.94 -25.89 8.76
CA TYR A 75 14.12 -26.01 10.21
C TYR A 75 14.75 -24.75 10.79
N ASP A 76 15.81 -24.24 10.17
CA ASP A 76 16.52 -23.04 10.61
C ASP A 76 15.66 -21.78 10.43
N LEU A 77 14.97 -21.63 9.29
CA LEU A 77 14.08 -20.49 9.07
C LEU A 77 13.00 -20.40 10.16
N LYS A 78 12.36 -21.53 10.50
CA LYS A 78 11.32 -21.58 11.54
C LYS A 78 11.91 -21.45 12.95
N SER A 79 12.82 -22.34 13.30
CA SER A 79 13.26 -22.55 14.69
C SER A 79 14.33 -21.55 15.14
N LYS A 80 15.28 -21.21 14.26
CA LYS A 80 16.39 -20.32 14.58
C LYS A 80 16.07 -18.86 14.28
N TYR A 81 15.41 -18.60 13.15
CA TYR A 81 15.11 -17.23 12.72
C TYR A 81 13.65 -16.81 12.94
N GLY A 82 12.76 -17.68 13.41
CA GLY A 82 11.39 -17.30 13.76
C GLY A 82 10.54 -16.85 12.57
N VAL A 83 10.77 -17.42 11.39
CA VAL A 83 9.93 -17.18 10.20
C VAL A 83 8.62 -17.96 10.34
N THR A 84 7.50 -17.26 10.24
CA THR A 84 6.16 -17.85 10.39
C THR A 84 5.69 -18.58 9.14
N GLU A 85 4.72 -19.49 9.26
CA GLU A 85 4.11 -20.18 8.10
C GLU A 85 3.58 -19.20 7.05
N LYS A 86 2.96 -18.09 7.49
CA LYS A 86 2.47 -17.03 6.60
C LYS A 86 3.60 -16.32 5.85
N GLN A 87 4.77 -16.18 6.46
CA GLN A 87 5.93 -15.60 5.79
C GLN A 87 6.54 -16.58 4.77
N LEU A 88 6.55 -17.88 5.09
CA LEU A 88 7.02 -18.93 4.17
C LEU A 88 6.16 -19.11 2.93
N GLN A 89 4.87 -18.74 2.97
CA GLN A 89 3.99 -18.73 1.79
C GLN A 89 4.49 -17.81 0.66
N LYS A 90 5.46 -16.91 0.93
CA LYS A 90 6.10 -16.05 -0.08
C LYS A 90 7.29 -16.71 -0.78
N MET A 91 7.55 -17.97 -0.50
CA MET A 91 8.50 -18.78 -1.25
C MET A 91 7.81 -19.38 -2.48
N TYR A 92 8.50 -19.34 -3.60
CA TYR A 92 8.11 -19.95 -4.87
C TYR A 92 9.27 -20.79 -5.37
N ALA A 93 8.97 -21.87 -6.09
CA ALA A 93 10.02 -22.65 -6.74
C ALA A 93 9.68 -22.94 -8.19
N LEU A 94 10.68 -22.76 -9.05
CA LEU A 94 10.67 -23.04 -10.48
C LEU A 94 11.61 -24.22 -10.72
N THR A 95 11.06 -25.39 -10.98
CA THR A 95 11.85 -26.62 -11.19
C THR A 95 12.00 -26.88 -12.68
N ASN A 96 12.95 -27.75 -13.03
CA ASN A 96 13.16 -28.18 -14.41
C ASN A 96 13.44 -27.00 -15.37
N ASP A 97 14.29 -26.07 -14.95
CA ASP A 97 14.56 -24.80 -15.67
C ASP A 97 13.30 -23.94 -15.90
N GLY A 98 12.29 -24.14 -15.05
CA GLY A 98 11.05 -23.37 -15.07
C GLY A 98 9.93 -23.99 -15.90
N ALA A 99 9.98 -25.29 -16.20
CA ALA A 99 8.85 -26.00 -16.80
C ALA A 99 7.65 -26.09 -15.84
N ARG A 100 7.90 -26.07 -14.53
CA ARG A 100 6.89 -26.14 -13.47
C ARG A 100 7.11 -25.09 -12.40
N ILE A 101 6.01 -24.59 -11.85
CA ILE A 101 6.00 -23.69 -10.70
C ILE A 101 5.34 -24.37 -9.50
N PHE A 102 5.92 -24.14 -8.33
CA PHE A 102 5.44 -24.59 -7.04
C PHE A 102 5.16 -23.38 -6.16
N MET A 103 3.98 -23.36 -5.55
CA MET A 103 3.54 -22.27 -4.68
C MET A 103 2.68 -22.82 -3.54
N THR A 104 2.49 -22.01 -2.51
CA THR A 104 1.70 -22.40 -1.34
C THR A 104 0.35 -21.70 -1.37
N SER A 105 -0.75 -22.45 -1.25
CA SER A 105 -2.08 -21.86 -1.17
C SER A 105 -2.23 -21.03 0.11
N ASN A 106 -3.01 -19.94 0.03
CA ASN A 106 -3.21 -19.04 1.17
C ASN A 106 -3.84 -19.82 2.35
N GLY A 107 -3.16 -19.77 3.51
CA GLY A 107 -3.58 -20.46 4.73
C GLY A 107 -3.15 -21.94 4.82
N SER A 108 -2.50 -22.52 3.81
CA SER A 108 -1.94 -23.87 3.91
C SER A 108 -0.73 -23.90 4.85
N LYS A 109 -0.61 -24.99 5.62
CA LYS A 109 0.60 -25.34 6.39
C LYS A 109 1.59 -26.18 5.58
N GLN A 110 1.11 -26.84 4.52
CA GLN A 110 1.94 -27.60 3.62
C GLN A 110 2.49 -26.66 2.55
N LEU A 111 3.80 -26.41 2.59
CA LEU A 111 4.48 -25.62 1.57
C LEU A 111 4.43 -26.32 0.22
N PHE A 112 4.35 -25.52 -0.85
CA PHE A 112 4.38 -26.00 -2.24
C PHE A 112 3.27 -27.03 -2.57
N ASN A 113 2.10 -26.88 -1.93
CA ASN A 113 0.95 -27.75 -2.18
C ASN A 113 0.24 -27.49 -3.52
N ILE A 114 0.53 -26.36 -4.17
CA ILE A 114 0.12 -26.09 -5.56
C ILE A 114 1.33 -26.32 -6.45
N ASN A 115 1.14 -27.13 -7.50
CA ASN A 115 2.11 -27.28 -8.58
C ASN A 115 1.40 -27.17 -9.93
N GLU A 116 1.97 -26.39 -10.84
CA GLU A 116 1.37 -26.11 -12.14
C GLU A 116 2.44 -26.16 -13.24
N TYR A 117 2.00 -26.52 -14.45
CA TYR A 117 2.84 -26.48 -15.65
C TYR A 117 2.90 -25.06 -16.19
N ILE A 118 4.12 -24.55 -16.41
CA ILE A 118 4.35 -23.36 -17.23
C ILE A 118 4.43 -23.76 -18.70
N SER A 119 5.00 -24.94 -18.97
CA SER A 119 5.06 -25.50 -20.32
C SER A 119 3.68 -25.93 -20.82
N SER A 120 3.45 -25.71 -22.11
CA SER A 120 2.20 -26.13 -22.76
C SER A 120 2.18 -27.63 -23.03
N LYS A 121 0.98 -28.18 -23.19
CA LYS A 121 0.80 -29.59 -23.58
C LYS A 121 1.49 -29.92 -24.90
N GLU A 122 1.50 -28.98 -25.85
CA GLU A 122 2.17 -29.14 -27.14
C GLU A 122 3.69 -29.20 -27.00
N GLU A 123 4.27 -28.38 -26.12
CA GLU A 123 5.72 -28.39 -25.83
C GLU A 123 6.16 -29.74 -25.25
N LEU A 124 5.36 -30.34 -24.35
CA LEU A 124 5.64 -31.66 -23.77
C LEU A 124 5.58 -32.78 -24.83
N ILE A 125 4.60 -32.74 -25.73
CA ILE A 125 4.47 -33.71 -26.84
C ILE A 125 5.69 -33.62 -27.76
N LYS A 126 6.09 -32.40 -28.13
CA LYS A 126 7.26 -32.15 -28.99
C LYS A 126 8.56 -32.62 -28.34
N LEU A 127 8.70 -32.49 -27.02
CA LEU A 127 9.86 -33.02 -26.30
C LEU A 127 9.92 -34.55 -26.34
N ASP A 128 8.78 -35.23 -26.20
CA ASP A 128 8.70 -36.69 -26.32
C ASP A 128 9.04 -37.18 -27.75
N GLU A 129 8.56 -36.47 -28.78
CA GLU A 129 8.92 -36.76 -30.18
C GLU A 129 10.42 -36.59 -30.42
N LEU A 130 11.02 -35.52 -29.90
CA LEU A 130 12.46 -35.30 -29.97
C LEU A 130 13.23 -36.39 -29.22
N ASN A 131 12.75 -36.80 -28.03
CA ASN A 131 13.36 -37.88 -27.26
C ASN A 131 13.46 -39.18 -28.07
N LYS A 132 12.38 -39.56 -28.76
CA LYS A 132 12.37 -40.75 -29.63
C LYS A 132 13.45 -40.67 -30.71
N LYS A 133 13.63 -39.52 -31.35
CA LYS A 133 14.70 -39.30 -32.35
C LYS A 133 16.10 -39.38 -31.74
N ILE A 134 16.29 -38.80 -30.55
CA ILE A 134 17.57 -38.85 -29.82
C ILE A 134 17.92 -40.29 -29.44
N ILE A 135 16.97 -41.09 -28.97
CA ILE A 135 17.18 -42.51 -28.65
C ILE A 135 17.63 -43.27 -29.91
N THR A 136 16.94 -43.10 -31.04
CA THR A 136 17.35 -43.72 -32.32
C THR A 136 18.77 -43.34 -32.73
N LEU A 137 19.19 -42.10 -32.50
CA LEU A 137 20.55 -41.63 -32.77
C LEU A 137 21.58 -42.18 -31.78
N LEU A 138 21.21 -42.37 -30.52
CA LEU A 138 22.06 -43.02 -29.50
C LEU A 138 22.32 -44.50 -29.83
N ASP A 139 21.36 -45.17 -30.46
CA ASP A 139 21.50 -46.56 -30.91
C ASP A 139 22.35 -46.70 -32.17
N SER A 140 22.52 -45.62 -32.94
CA SER A 140 23.44 -45.53 -34.08
C SER A 140 24.91 -45.42 -33.63
N ALA A 141 25.87 -45.85 -34.46
CA ALA A 141 27.31 -45.84 -34.15
C ALA A 141 27.92 -44.45 -33.83
N ILE A 142 27.16 -43.36 -33.98
CA ILE A 142 27.64 -41.97 -33.86
C ILE A 142 27.71 -41.49 -32.40
N LEU A 143 26.73 -41.86 -31.54
CA LEU A 143 26.67 -41.39 -30.15
C LEU A 143 26.80 -42.52 -29.11
N LYS A 144 26.75 -43.77 -29.57
CA LYS A 144 26.80 -44.98 -28.73
C LYS A 144 28.12 -45.06 -27.97
N GLY A 145 28.04 -45.00 -26.64
CA GLY A 145 29.20 -45.03 -25.74
C GLY A 145 29.81 -43.67 -25.40
N HIS A 146 29.36 -42.57 -26.03
CA HIS A 146 29.85 -41.21 -25.77
C HIS A 146 28.92 -40.39 -24.89
N CYS A 147 27.63 -40.72 -24.87
CA CYS A 147 26.60 -40.04 -24.07
C CYS A 147 25.77 -41.02 -23.25
N LYS A 148 25.35 -40.60 -22.06
CA LYS A 148 24.30 -41.25 -21.28
C LYS A 148 23.08 -40.35 -21.22
N ILE A 149 21.91 -40.86 -21.60
CA ILE A 149 20.65 -40.15 -21.46
C ILE A 149 20.03 -40.40 -20.08
N THR A 150 19.51 -39.34 -19.48
CA THR A 150 18.71 -39.37 -18.25
C THR A 150 17.56 -38.38 -18.39
N TYR A 151 16.55 -38.50 -17.54
CA TYR A 151 15.33 -37.70 -17.63
C TYR A 151 15.01 -37.04 -16.30
N SER A 152 14.35 -35.89 -16.37
CA SER A 152 13.46 -35.49 -15.30
C SER A 152 12.03 -35.65 -15.79
N VAL A 153 11.23 -36.36 -15.00
CA VAL A 153 9.82 -36.63 -15.29
C VAL A 153 8.94 -36.06 -14.19
N ASP A 154 7.69 -35.80 -14.53
CA ASP A 154 6.63 -35.55 -13.55
C ASP A 154 6.33 -36.83 -12.77
N SER A 155 6.27 -36.73 -11.43
CA SER A 155 6.07 -37.86 -10.52
C SER A 155 4.67 -38.47 -10.57
N ASN A 156 3.67 -37.71 -11.04
CA ASN A 156 2.29 -38.13 -11.16
C ASN A 156 1.95 -38.60 -12.58
N THR A 157 2.39 -37.86 -13.60
CA THR A 157 2.01 -38.14 -15.00
C THR A 157 3.06 -38.92 -15.78
N ASN A 158 4.27 -39.07 -15.25
CA ASN A 158 5.46 -39.58 -15.96
C ASN A 158 5.82 -38.82 -17.25
N ALA A 159 5.26 -37.63 -17.46
CA ALA A 159 5.62 -36.79 -18.61
C ALA A 159 7.09 -36.37 -18.52
N ILE A 160 7.82 -36.46 -19.64
CA ILE A 160 9.20 -35.97 -19.73
C ILE A 160 9.17 -34.45 -19.68
N LEU A 161 9.86 -33.87 -18.70
CA LEU A 161 10.00 -32.43 -18.53
C LEU A 161 11.31 -31.93 -19.14
N ASN A 162 12.41 -32.64 -18.84
CA ASN A 162 13.73 -32.36 -19.39
C ASN A 162 14.44 -33.66 -19.81
N ILE A 163 15.12 -33.61 -20.95
CA ILE A 163 16.06 -34.63 -21.42
C ILE A 163 17.47 -34.18 -21.06
N ARG A 164 18.28 -35.06 -20.45
CA ARG A 164 19.66 -34.76 -20.06
C ARG A 164 20.61 -35.73 -20.74
N LEU A 165 21.50 -35.21 -21.57
CA LEU A 165 22.58 -35.95 -22.21
C LEU A 165 23.87 -35.66 -21.45
N ILE A 166 24.36 -36.64 -20.71
CA ILE A 166 25.63 -36.58 -19.98
C ILE A 166 26.73 -37.02 -20.92
N ILE A 167 27.64 -36.12 -21.26
CA ILE A 167 28.79 -36.42 -22.10
C ILE A 167 29.83 -37.15 -21.25
N LEU A 168 30.19 -38.37 -21.67
CA LEU A 168 31.07 -39.25 -20.89
C LEU A 168 32.55 -38.96 -21.10
N ASN A 169 32.92 -38.36 -22.25
CA ASN A 169 34.29 -38.00 -22.61
C ASN A 169 34.49 -36.47 -22.56
N ASN A 170 35.57 -36.01 -21.95
CA ASN A 170 35.92 -34.58 -21.86
C ASN A 170 36.51 -34.00 -23.17
N ASN A 171 36.22 -34.60 -24.34
CA ASN A 171 36.68 -34.08 -25.63
C ASN A 171 35.77 -32.92 -26.08
N LEU A 172 36.32 -31.71 -26.10
CA LEU A 172 35.62 -30.48 -26.49
C LEU A 172 35.06 -30.53 -27.92
N GLU A 173 35.78 -31.11 -28.87
CA GLU A 173 35.32 -31.22 -30.27
C GLU A 173 34.10 -32.13 -30.39
N LEU A 174 34.11 -33.25 -29.69
CA LEU A 174 32.97 -34.18 -29.65
C LEU A 174 31.76 -33.52 -28.99
N GLY A 175 31.96 -32.78 -27.90
CA GLY A 175 30.89 -32.01 -27.27
C GLY A 175 30.25 -30.99 -28.22
N SER A 176 31.06 -30.24 -28.96
CA SER A 176 30.57 -29.30 -29.97
C SER A 176 29.80 -29.98 -31.11
N GLN A 177 30.26 -31.13 -31.60
CA GLN A 177 29.55 -31.91 -32.63
C GLN A 177 28.18 -32.37 -32.13
N ILE A 178 28.10 -32.87 -30.89
CA ILE A 178 26.84 -33.33 -30.28
C ILE A 178 25.87 -32.16 -30.14
N ILE A 179 26.34 -31.00 -29.68
CA ILE A 179 25.53 -29.78 -29.59
C ILE A 179 24.98 -29.39 -30.97
N GLN A 180 25.79 -29.44 -32.03
CA GLN A 180 25.34 -29.14 -33.39
C GLN A 180 24.28 -30.11 -33.90
N ILE A 181 24.47 -31.42 -33.68
CA ILE A 181 23.51 -32.46 -34.06
C ILE A 181 22.16 -32.24 -33.35
N ILE A 182 22.19 -32.06 -32.03
CA ILE A 182 20.96 -31.83 -31.25
C ILE A 182 20.27 -30.53 -31.67
N ASN A 183 21.01 -29.46 -31.87
CA ASN A 183 20.44 -28.19 -32.36
C ASN A 183 19.81 -28.34 -33.74
N SER A 184 20.39 -29.12 -34.65
CA SER A 184 19.78 -29.43 -35.95
C SER A 184 18.43 -30.13 -35.76
N LEU A 185 18.36 -31.15 -34.91
CA LEU A 185 17.12 -31.89 -34.64
C LEU A 185 16.02 -31.01 -34.06
N ILE A 186 16.38 -30.08 -33.16
CA ILE A 186 15.42 -29.12 -32.59
C ILE A 186 14.88 -28.21 -33.70
N ARG A 187 15.75 -27.73 -34.60
CA ARG A 187 15.36 -26.89 -35.75
C ARG A 187 14.49 -27.65 -36.76
N ASP A 188 14.86 -28.88 -37.11
CA ASP A 188 14.18 -29.71 -38.12
C ASP A 188 12.74 -30.08 -37.71
N LEU A 189 12.45 -30.10 -36.41
CA LEU A 189 11.10 -30.32 -35.90
C LEU A 189 10.22 -29.05 -35.86
N ASN A 190 10.72 -27.89 -36.33
CA ASN A 190 10.09 -26.58 -36.10
C ASN A 190 9.77 -26.34 -34.60
N ASN A 191 10.62 -26.87 -33.71
CA ASN A 191 10.41 -26.82 -32.26
C ASN A 191 11.04 -25.57 -31.65
N SER A 192 10.58 -24.39 -32.07
CA SER A 192 11.11 -23.09 -31.61
C SER A 192 11.07 -22.88 -30.09
N ASN A 193 10.30 -23.68 -29.36
CA ASN A 193 10.07 -23.54 -27.93
C ASN A 193 10.83 -24.56 -27.06
N LEU A 194 11.53 -25.53 -27.68
CA LEU A 194 12.46 -26.39 -26.96
C LEU A 194 13.82 -25.73 -26.87
N ASN A 195 14.44 -25.79 -25.69
CA ASN A 195 15.66 -25.06 -25.42
C ASN A 195 16.76 -26.00 -24.98
N LEU A 196 17.94 -25.83 -25.57
CA LEU A 196 19.16 -26.52 -25.21
C LEU A 196 20.00 -25.63 -24.29
N THR A 197 20.24 -26.08 -23.06
CA THR A 197 21.15 -25.43 -22.11
C THR A 197 22.32 -26.34 -21.79
N ILE A 198 23.44 -25.75 -21.42
CA ILE A 198 24.65 -26.46 -21.03
C ILE A 198 24.90 -26.21 -19.55
N GLY A 199 25.11 -27.30 -18.81
CA GLY A 199 25.48 -27.26 -17.40
C GLY A 199 26.60 -28.24 -17.09
N MET A 200 26.99 -28.26 -15.82
CA MET A 200 27.97 -29.20 -15.27
C MET A 200 27.31 -30.04 -14.17
N HIS A 201 27.50 -31.36 -14.20
CA HIS A 201 27.06 -32.24 -13.12
C HIS A 201 28.17 -33.23 -12.78
N ASN A 202 28.63 -33.23 -11.52
CA ASN A 202 29.75 -34.06 -11.05
C ASN A 202 31.00 -33.97 -11.95
N GLY A 203 31.34 -32.76 -12.42
CA GLY A 203 32.50 -32.52 -13.30
C GLY A 203 32.32 -32.93 -14.76
N LYS A 204 31.14 -33.39 -15.19
CA LYS A 204 30.84 -33.73 -16.58
C LYS A 204 29.91 -32.70 -17.22
N GLN A 205 30.12 -32.45 -18.51
CA GLN A 205 29.23 -31.59 -19.29
C GLN A 205 27.88 -32.30 -19.49
N VAL A 206 26.80 -31.59 -19.17
CA VAL A 206 25.43 -32.05 -19.37
C VAL A 206 24.72 -31.10 -20.32
N LEU A 207 24.20 -31.66 -21.40
CA LEU A 207 23.30 -30.98 -22.31
C LEU A 207 21.87 -31.25 -21.85
N GLN A 208 21.15 -30.20 -21.51
CA GLN A 208 19.77 -30.29 -21.04
C GLN A 208 18.83 -29.70 -22.08
N ILE A 209 17.82 -30.48 -22.49
CA ILE A 209 16.78 -30.05 -23.42
C ILE A 209 15.48 -29.98 -22.64
N GLY A 210 14.92 -28.78 -22.52
CA GLY A 210 13.71 -28.53 -21.75
C GLY A 210 12.61 -27.86 -22.56
N THR A 211 11.41 -27.84 -21.98
CA THR A 211 10.21 -27.21 -22.53
C THR A 211 10.02 -25.75 -22.10
N ALA A 212 10.92 -25.20 -21.29
CA ALA A 212 10.89 -23.83 -20.81
C ALA A 212 12.30 -23.27 -20.66
N THR A 213 12.40 -21.94 -20.67
CA THR A 213 13.60 -21.19 -20.29
C THR A 213 13.36 -20.46 -18.97
N LYS A 214 14.45 -20.21 -18.25
CA LYS A 214 14.39 -19.55 -16.94
C LYS A 214 13.80 -18.14 -17.01
N ASP A 215 14.02 -17.39 -18.09
CA ASP A 215 13.42 -16.06 -18.29
C ASP A 215 11.90 -16.11 -18.51
N LYS A 216 11.39 -17.03 -19.35
CA LYS A 216 9.95 -17.24 -19.55
C LYS A 216 9.28 -17.62 -18.23
N ALA A 217 9.93 -18.48 -17.45
CA ALA A 217 9.44 -18.91 -16.16
C ALA A 217 9.42 -17.78 -15.13
N ILE A 218 10.45 -16.93 -15.10
CA ILE A 218 10.46 -15.72 -14.26
C ILE A 218 9.34 -14.76 -14.66
N GLN A 219 9.08 -14.54 -15.95
CA GLN A 219 7.96 -13.69 -16.39
C GLN A 219 6.60 -14.24 -15.93
N VAL A 220 6.42 -15.56 -15.93
CA VAL A 220 5.21 -16.19 -15.37
C VAL A 220 5.16 -16.01 -13.85
N ALA A 221 6.27 -16.21 -13.15
CA ALA A 221 6.36 -16.00 -11.72
C ALA A 221 6.10 -14.53 -11.33
N GLU A 222 6.66 -13.55 -12.03
CA GLU A 222 6.41 -12.12 -11.82
C GLU A 222 4.91 -11.81 -11.91
N ARG A 223 4.19 -12.39 -12.89
CA ARG A 223 2.74 -12.23 -13.04
C ARG A 223 1.93 -12.90 -11.92
N ILE A 224 2.28 -14.13 -11.55
CA ILE A 224 1.62 -14.88 -10.45
C ILE A 224 1.85 -14.16 -9.12
N ILE A 225 3.07 -13.69 -8.89
CA ILE A 225 3.45 -12.87 -7.73
C ILE A 225 2.86 -11.46 -7.87
N GLY A 226 2.46 -11.01 -9.05
CA GLY A 226 1.84 -9.70 -9.30
C GLY A 226 2.79 -8.50 -9.21
N ILE A 227 4.11 -8.73 -9.19
CA ILE A 227 5.08 -7.63 -9.12
C ILE A 227 5.29 -6.99 -10.50
N PRO A 228 5.81 -5.76 -10.58
CA PRO A 228 6.17 -5.13 -11.85
C PRO A 228 7.16 -5.99 -12.66
N GLN A 229 7.11 -5.93 -13.99
CA GLN A 229 7.95 -6.75 -14.85
C GLN A 229 9.38 -6.28 -14.67
N ASN A 230 10.35 -7.20 -14.69
CA ASN A 230 11.76 -6.84 -14.48
C ASN A 230 12.05 -6.20 -13.10
N SER A 231 11.16 -6.37 -12.11
CA SER A 231 11.39 -5.94 -10.72
C SER A 231 11.95 -7.04 -9.83
N MET A 232 12.11 -8.26 -10.37
CA MET A 232 12.77 -9.36 -9.67
C MET A 232 14.29 -9.27 -9.84
N LEU A 233 15.04 -9.16 -8.73
CA LEU A 233 16.50 -9.32 -8.74
C LEU A 233 16.83 -10.76 -9.13
N ARG A 234 17.73 -11.00 -10.08
CA ARG A 234 18.05 -12.35 -10.57
C ARG A 234 19.52 -12.66 -10.32
N ILE A 235 19.79 -13.77 -9.65
CA ILE A 235 21.14 -14.18 -9.24
C ILE A 235 21.36 -15.62 -9.67
N GLY A 236 22.47 -15.87 -10.36
CA GLY A 236 22.89 -17.20 -10.84
C GLY A 236 24.40 -17.25 -11.01
N ASP A 237 24.96 -18.42 -11.31
CA ASP A 237 26.40 -18.63 -11.46
C ASP A 237 26.81 -18.77 -12.93
N CYS A 238 25.93 -19.27 -13.79
CA CYS A 238 26.27 -19.67 -15.16
C CYS A 238 25.71 -18.72 -16.23
N GLY A 239 26.24 -17.50 -16.30
CA GLY A 239 25.76 -16.41 -17.16
C GLY A 239 26.46 -16.26 -18.52
N ASP A 240 27.30 -17.20 -18.96
CA ASP A 240 27.85 -17.20 -20.32
C ASP A 240 26.80 -17.62 -21.37
N GLN A 241 26.98 -17.30 -22.66
CA GLN A 241 25.94 -17.41 -23.70
C GLN A 241 25.23 -18.78 -23.81
N PHE A 242 25.88 -19.87 -23.39
CA PHE A 242 25.30 -21.23 -23.40
C PHE A 242 24.96 -21.77 -22.01
N GLY A 243 25.23 -21.00 -20.96
CA GLY A 243 24.90 -21.33 -19.59
C GLY A 243 23.40 -21.41 -19.35
N ASN A 244 22.99 -22.27 -18.43
CA ASN A 244 21.60 -22.48 -18.05
C ASN A 244 20.96 -21.23 -17.42
N ASP A 245 21.76 -20.35 -16.79
CA ASP A 245 21.27 -19.10 -16.18
C ASP A 245 21.26 -17.93 -17.13
N TYR A 246 21.95 -18.02 -18.27
CA TYR A 246 22.11 -16.90 -19.20
C TYR A 246 20.78 -16.26 -19.57
N SER A 247 19.78 -17.07 -19.90
CA SER A 247 18.44 -16.56 -20.24
C SER A 247 17.88 -15.65 -19.15
N MET A 248 17.95 -16.03 -17.88
CA MET A 248 17.47 -15.18 -16.79
C MET A 248 18.39 -14.00 -16.48
N LEU A 249 19.71 -14.17 -16.61
CA LEU A 249 20.72 -13.18 -16.24
C LEU A 249 20.97 -12.13 -17.31
N ASN A 250 20.62 -12.38 -18.58
CA ASN A 250 20.81 -11.49 -19.73
C ASN A 250 19.84 -10.30 -19.74
N TYR A 251 19.68 -9.67 -18.58
CA TYR A 251 18.83 -8.52 -18.33
C TYR A 251 19.51 -7.54 -17.35
N PRO A 252 19.10 -6.26 -17.28
CA PRO A 252 19.66 -5.27 -16.34
C PRO A 252 19.53 -5.62 -14.86
N GLN A 253 18.56 -6.46 -14.50
CA GLN A 253 18.33 -6.99 -13.16
C GLN A 253 19.06 -8.30 -12.87
N GLY A 254 19.86 -8.80 -13.84
CA GLY A 254 20.58 -10.06 -13.75
C GLY A 254 22.03 -9.87 -13.31
N PHE A 255 22.40 -10.59 -12.25
CA PHE A 255 23.74 -10.60 -11.69
C PHE A 255 24.29 -12.02 -11.67
N SER A 256 25.47 -12.21 -12.25
CA SER A 256 26.18 -13.47 -12.17
C SER A 256 27.20 -13.44 -11.04
N VAL A 257 27.28 -14.54 -10.30
CA VAL A 257 28.28 -14.79 -9.27
C VAL A 257 29.40 -15.72 -9.75
N ASP A 258 29.45 -16.08 -11.02
CA ASP A 258 30.65 -16.75 -11.58
C ASP A 258 30.85 -16.32 -13.04
N LYS A 259 30.35 -17.10 -14.01
CA LYS A 259 30.54 -16.83 -15.43
C LYS A 259 29.60 -15.72 -15.91
N THR A 260 30.12 -14.80 -16.72
CA THR A 260 29.35 -13.67 -17.27
C THR A 260 29.33 -13.70 -18.79
N SER A 261 28.32 -13.06 -19.40
CA SER A 261 28.24 -12.90 -20.85
C SER A 261 29.24 -11.89 -21.43
N GLY A 262 29.87 -11.07 -20.58
CA GLY A 262 30.74 -9.97 -20.99
C GLY A 262 30.01 -8.70 -21.47
N ALA A 263 28.68 -8.69 -21.45
CA ALA A 263 27.89 -7.51 -21.77
C ALA A 263 28.08 -6.39 -20.72
N VAL A 264 28.01 -5.13 -21.15
CA VAL A 264 28.23 -3.96 -20.28
C VAL A 264 26.96 -3.45 -19.59
N ASP A 265 25.79 -3.96 -19.98
CA ASP A 265 24.47 -3.45 -19.59
C ASP A 265 23.55 -4.52 -18.95
N LYS A 266 24.05 -5.75 -18.79
CA LYS A 266 23.29 -6.91 -18.31
C LYS A 266 24.22 -8.05 -17.89
N CYS A 267 23.67 -9.06 -17.20
CA CYS A 267 24.43 -10.21 -16.69
C CYS A 267 25.68 -9.75 -15.91
N PHE A 268 25.48 -8.80 -15.01
CA PHE A 268 26.57 -8.09 -14.35
C PHE A 268 27.36 -9.02 -13.43
N PRO A 269 28.71 -8.96 -13.42
CA PRO A 269 29.47 -9.55 -12.32
C PRO A 269 29.16 -8.81 -11.01
N VAL A 270 29.27 -9.48 -9.87
CA VAL A 270 29.21 -8.80 -8.57
C VAL A 270 30.54 -8.10 -8.29
N ILE A 271 30.51 -6.77 -8.14
CA ILE A 271 31.71 -5.93 -7.96
C ILE A 271 31.75 -5.35 -6.53
N GLU A 272 32.87 -5.53 -5.85
CA GLU A 272 33.16 -4.93 -4.55
C GLU A 272 34.58 -4.36 -4.51
N ASN A 273 34.70 -3.07 -4.18
CA ASN A 273 36.00 -2.38 -4.12
C ASN A 273 36.86 -2.57 -5.38
N GLY A 274 36.23 -2.54 -6.55
CA GLY A 274 36.88 -2.75 -7.85
C GLY A 274 37.28 -4.20 -8.17
N LYS A 275 36.87 -5.18 -7.36
CA LYS A 275 37.12 -6.61 -7.57
C LYS A 275 35.84 -7.37 -7.85
N ILE A 276 35.91 -8.39 -8.71
CA ILE A 276 34.81 -9.32 -8.95
C ILE A 276 34.78 -10.33 -7.79
N ILE A 277 33.61 -10.48 -7.18
CA ILE A 277 33.36 -11.44 -6.10
C ILE A 277 32.50 -12.57 -6.65
N THR A 278 32.91 -13.82 -6.43
CA THR A 278 32.26 -14.99 -7.00
C THR A 278 31.64 -15.92 -5.95
N GLY A 279 30.87 -16.90 -6.44
CA GLY A 279 30.14 -17.91 -5.68
C GLY A 279 29.23 -17.31 -4.62
N ILE A 280 29.10 -18.04 -3.51
CA ILE A 280 28.28 -17.65 -2.38
C ILE A 280 28.67 -16.29 -1.78
N ASN A 281 29.96 -15.94 -1.79
CA ASN A 281 30.42 -14.64 -1.30
C ASN A 281 29.91 -13.50 -2.19
N GLY A 282 29.81 -13.72 -3.50
CA GLY A 282 29.21 -12.79 -4.45
C GLY A 282 27.73 -12.58 -4.16
N THR A 283 26.98 -13.68 -3.94
CA THR A 283 25.56 -13.61 -3.56
C THR A 283 25.36 -12.79 -2.29
N LEU A 284 26.12 -13.09 -1.23
CA LEU A 284 26.03 -12.37 0.05
C LEU A 284 26.40 -10.88 -0.08
N ALA A 285 27.42 -10.56 -0.88
CA ALA A 285 27.84 -9.18 -1.14
C ALA A 285 26.79 -8.39 -1.92
N LEU A 286 26.16 -9.01 -2.92
CA LEU A 286 25.10 -8.39 -3.72
C LEU A 286 23.86 -8.13 -2.87
N LEU A 287 23.40 -9.11 -2.08
CA LEU A 287 22.20 -8.96 -1.25
C LEU A 287 22.34 -7.87 -0.17
N LYS A 288 23.57 -7.53 0.25
CA LYS A 288 23.83 -6.38 1.14
C LYS A 288 23.67 -5.02 0.45
N LYS A 289 23.84 -4.97 -0.88
CA LYS A 289 23.78 -3.74 -1.69
C LYS A 289 22.43 -3.54 -2.38
N ALA A 290 21.75 -4.64 -2.72
CA ALA A 290 20.50 -4.61 -3.46
C ALA A 290 19.37 -3.98 -2.63
N LYS A 291 18.57 -3.13 -3.28
CA LYS A 291 17.45 -2.44 -2.65
C LYS A 291 16.17 -3.28 -2.75
N LEU A 292 15.99 -4.22 -1.82
CA LEU A 292 14.85 -5.14 -1.78
C LEU A 292 13.71 -4.62 -0.91
N LEU A 293 12.48 -4.60 -1.44
CA LEU A 293 11.30 -4.02 -0.81
C LEU A 293 10.04 -4.86 -1.11
N PRO A 294 9.08 -4.97 -0.19
CA PRO A 294 7.78 -5.57 -0.52
C PRO A 294 7.06 -4.73 -1.57
N THR A 295 6.26 -5.38 -2.42
CA THR A 295 5.29 -4.69 -3.26
C THR A 295 3.93 -4.68 -2.58
N ILE A 296 3.26 -3.55 -2.62
CA ILE A 296 1.85 -3.43 -2.21
C ILE A 296 0.97 -2.87 -3.34
N CYS A 297 1.59 -2.47 -4.45
CA CYS A 297 0.96 -1.94 -5.65
C CYS A 297 1.39 -2.81 -6.83
N LEU A 298 0.45 -3.60 -7.35
CA LEU A 298 0.62 -4.53 -8.46
C LEU A 298 0.39 -3.79 -9.78
N GLU A 299 1.43 -3.62 -10.61
CA GLU A 299 1.34 -2.89 -11.88
C GLU A 299 0.97 -3.77 -13.10
N HIS A 300 1.11 -5.11 -12.99
CA HIS A 300 0.85 -6.04 -14.11
C HIS A 300 0.06 -7.30 -13.72
N ALA A 301 -0.80 -7.21 -12.72
CA ALA A 301 -1.76 -8.27 -12.45
C ALA A 301 -2.72 -8.46 -13.66
N ILE A 302 -3.30 -9.65 -13.80
CA ILE A 302 -4.35 -9.90 -14.79
C ILE A 302 -5.70 -9.52 -14.16
N GLU A 303 -6.39 -8.53 -14.71
CA GLU A 303 -7.61 -7.96 -14.13
C GLU A 303 -8.69 -9.01 -13.84
N SER A 304 -8.94 -9.94 -14.78
CA SER A 304 -9.99 -10.95 -14.65
C SER A 304 -9.70 -12.00 -13.57
N GLU A 305 -8.43 -12.30 -13.31
CA GLU A 305 -8.00 -13.19 -12.23
C GLU A 305 -8.00 -12.45 -10.89
N TYR A 306 -7.45 -11.23 -10.88
CA TYR A 306 -7.45 -10.35 -9.74
C TYR A 306 -8.87 -10.10 -9.22
N ALA A 307 -9.82 -9.77 -10.09
CA ALA A 307 -11.19 -9.44 -9.71
C ALA A 307 -11.89 -10.60 -8.98
N ARG A 308 -11.68 -11.84 -9.45
CA ARG A 308 -12.28 -13.04 -8.85
C ARG A 308 -11.73 -13.29 -7.44
N GLU A 309 -10.42 -13.18 -7.25
CA GLU A 309 -9.81 -13.40 -5.93
C GLU A 309 -10.01 -12.21 -4.97
N TYR A 310 -10.01 -10.99 -5.50
CA TYR A 310 -10.30 -9.79 -4.72
C TYR A 310 -11.73 -9.81 -4.19
N ALA A 311 -12.72 -10.18 -5.00
CA ALA A 311 -14.11 -10.32 -4.56
C ALA A 311 -14.28 -11.33 -3.41
N LYS A 312 -13.56 -12.46 -3.45
CA LYS A 312 -13.53 -13.43 -2.35
C LYS A 312 -12.90 -12.82 -1.09
N THR A 313 -11.88 -12.00 -1.25
CA THR A 313 -11.21 -11.30 -0.14
C THR A 313 -12.11 -10.24 0.48
N GLU A 314 -12.80 -9.43 -0.34
CA GLU A 314 -13.77 -8.44 0.11
C GLU A 314 -14.94 -9.09 0.87
N LYS A 315 -15.46 -10.22 0.39
CA LYS A 315 -16.47 -10.99 1.14
C LYS A 315 -15.97 -11.34 2.55
N LYS A 316 -14.72 -11.80 2.68
CA LYS A 316 -14.12 -12.11 3.99
C LYS A 316 -13.95 -10.86 4.86
N MET A 317 -13.55 -9.72 4.27
CA MET A 317 -13.46 -8.44 4.98
C MET A 317 -14.82 -8.03 5.55
N THR A 318 -15.86 -8.03 4.72
CA THR A 318 -17.23 -7.67 5.14
C THR A 318 -17.75 -8.58 6.24
N GLN A 319 -17.54 -9.91 6.12
CA GLN A 319 -17.93 -10.86 7.16
C GLN A 319 -17.16 -10.64 8.46
N GLY A 320 -15.83 -10.48 8.40
CA GLY A 320 -14.99 -10.26 9.58
C GLY A 320 -15.26 -8.92 10.27
N LYS A 321 -15.55 -7.86 9.49
CA LYS A 321 -15.96 -6.54 9.97
C LYS A 321 -17.18 -6.62 10.87
N ASN A 322 -18.26 -7.25 10.37
CA ASN A 322 -19.54 -7.26 11.08
C ASN A 322 -19.41 -7.85 12.49
N HIS A 323 -18.61 -8.91 12.66
CA HIS A 323 -18.36 -9.51 13.98
C HIS A 323 -17.64 -8.56 14.95
N LYS A 324 -16.73 -7.72 14.45
CA LYS A 324 -15.95 -6.80 15.29
C LYS A 324 -16.70 -5.51 15.63
N ILE A 325 -17.55 -5.05 14.71
CA ILE A 325 -18.30 -3.80 14.89
C ILE A 325 -19.44 -3.96 15.90
N ILE A 326 -19.98 -5.17 16.11
CA ILE A 326 -21.06 -5.43 17.08
C ILE A 326 -20.72 -4.86 18.46
N TYR A 327 -19.51 -5.08 18.96
CA TYR A 327 -19.07 -4.52 20.25
C TYR A 327 -19.24 -2.99 20.32
N PHE A 328 -18.84 -2.27 19.27
CA PHE A 328 -18.96 -0.81 19.21
C PHE A 328 -20.40 -0.35 19.00
N ASN A 329 -21.20 -1.11 18.24
CA ASN A 329 -22.63 -0.87 18.11
C ASN A 329 -23.34 -0.99 19.45
N ASP A 330 -23.01 -2.01 20.24
CA ASP A 330 -23.60 -2.23 21.57
C ASP A 330 -23.27 -1.09 22.53
N LEU A 331 -22.02 -0.58 22.51
CA LEU A 331 -21.63 0.59 23.30
C LEU A 331 -22.48 1.83 22.97
N ILE A 332 -22.73 2.08 21.67
CA ILE A 332 -23.55 3.20 21.22
C ILE A 332 -25.02 2.98 21.56
N ASN A 333 -25.54 1.78 21.31
CA ASN A 333 -26.92 1.41 21.61
C ASN A 333 -27.24 1.59 23.09
N ASN A 334 -26.38 1.10 23.97
CA ASN A 334 -26.56 1.22 25.41
C ASN A 334 -26.50 2.69 25.86
N LYS A 335 -25.51 3.45 25.39
CA LYS A 335 -25.30 4.82 25.82
C LYS A 335 -26.38 5.79 25.33
N PHE A 336 -26.78 5.66 24.07
CA PHE A 336 -27.74 6.57 23.42
C PHE A 336 -29.14 5.98 23.30
N GLN A 337 -29.41 4.83 23.91
CA GLN A 337 -30.72 4.17 23.91
C GLN A 337 -31.28 3.98 22.49
N THR A 338 -30.42 3.48 21.58
CA THR A 338 -30.73 3.27 20.16
C THR A 338 -30.57 1.79 19.77
N VAL A 339 -30.87 1.45 18.51
CA VAL A 339 -30.81 0.05 18.03
C VAL A 339 -29.87 -0.18 16.83
N ASP A 340 -29.56 0.85 16.03
CA ASP A 340 -28.73 0.71 14.82
C ASP A 340 -27.24 0.99 15.05
N GLY A 341 -26.82 1.03 16.31
CA GLY A 341 -25.43 1.18 16.73
C GLY A 341 -24.82 2.50 16.27
N ILE A 342 -23.60 2.43 15.74
CA ILE A 342 -22.84 3.61 15.26
C ILE A 342 -23.67 4.45 14.29
N ALA A 343 -24.46 3.81 13.42
CA ALA A 343 -25.26 4.48 12.41
C ALA A 343 -26.45 5.26 12.99
N SER A 344 -26.80 5.09 14.27
CA SER A 344 -27.79 5.92 14.95
C SER A 344 -27.23 7.27 15.39
N LEU A 345 -25.92 7.36 15.66
CA LEU A 345 -25.27 8.58 16.14
C LEU A 345 -24.52 9.33 15.03
N PHE A 346 -23.77 8.59 14.21
CA PHE A 346 -22.96 9.14 13.12
C PHE A 346 -23.65 8.88 11.78
N ASP A 347 -23.73 9.91 10.95
CA ASP A 347 -24.14 9.76 9.57
C ASP A 347 -23.08 8.97 8.78
N SER A 348 -23.48 7.88 8.12
CA SER A 348 -22.54 6.96 7.45
C SER A 348 -21.76 7.60 6.32
N SER A 349 -22.33 8.62 5.66
CA SER A 349 -21.72 9.27 4.51
C SER A 349 -20.91 10.51 4.90
N SER A 350 -21.52 11.46 5.61
CA SER A 350 -20.83 12.68 6.00
C SER A 350 -19.89 12.47 7.19
N GLY A 351 -20.16 11.49 8.07
CA GLY A 351 -19.50 11.32 9.36
C GLY A 351 -20.00 12.29 10.44
N SER A 352 -20.97 13.16 10.12
CA SER A 352 -21.56 14.11 11.05
C SER A 352 -22.26 13.40 12.20
N ILE A 353 -22.24 14.00 13.40
CA ILE A 353 -23.25 13.69 14.41
C ILE A 353 -24.62 14.07 13.83
N LYS A 354 -25.59 13.17 13.94
CA LYS A 354 -26.95 13.39 13.44
C LYS A 354 -27.97 13.30 14.57
N ILE A 355 -29.04 14.09 14.44
CA ILE A 355 -30.22 13.98 15.29
C ILE A 355 -31.41 13.73 14.35
N PRO A 356 -32.09 12.58 14.44
CA PRO A 356 -33.31 12.33 13.68
C PRO A 356 -34.34 13.44 13.88
N MET A 357 -35.08 13.78 12.82
CA MET A 357 -36.06 14.87 12.86
C MET A 357 -37.12 14.70 13.95
N TYR A 358 -37.55 13.46 14.21
CA TYR A 358 -38.52 13.20 15.29
C TYR A 358 -37.94 13.52 16.67
N GLU A 359 -36.65 13.23 16.92
CA GLU A 359 -35.98 13.63 18.17
C GLU A 359 -35.83 15.15 18.21
N TRP A 360 -35.37 15.76 17.12
CA TRP A 360 -35.12 17.19 17.01
C TRP A 360 -36.35 18.05 17.35
N ILE A 361 -37.52 17.65 16.83
CA ILE A 361 -38.80 18.33 17.08
C ILE A 361 -39.20 18.26 18.56
N THR A 362 -38.86 17.18 19.25
CA THR A 362 -39.22 16.99 20.67
C THR A 362 -38.32 17.78 21.64
N ILE A 363 -37.13 18.21 21.22
CA ILE A 363 -36.26 19.05 22.03
C ILE A 363 -36.90 20.45 22.14
N SER A 364 -36.99 20.99 23.35
CA SER A 364 -37.54 22.34 23.58
C SER A 364 -36.81 23.41 22.76
N ASP A 365 -37.55 24.35 22.16
CA ASP A 365 -36.98 25.50 21.44
C ASP A 365 -36.23 26.48 22.36
N ASN A 366 -36.43 26.38 23.67
CA ASN A 366 -35.68 27.13 24.68
C ASN A 366 -34.37 26.45 25.08
N ASN A 367 -34.08 25.25 24.55
CA ASN A 367 -32.82 24.57 24.80
C ASN A 367 -31.66 25.37 24.17
N PRO A 368 -30.66 25.83 24.96
CA PRO A 368 -29.59 26.69 24.45
C PRO A 368 -28.73 26.04 23.35
N LEU A 369 -28.49 24.73 23.45
CA LEU A 369 -27.74 23.99 22.42
C LEU A 369 -28.56 23.83 21.14
N LYS A 370 -29.87 23.62 21.24
CA LYS A 370 -30.76 23.61 20.06
C LYS A 370 -30.72 24.97 19.37
N GLN A 371 -30.82 26.06 20.14
CA GLN A 371 -30.75 27.43 19.61
C GLN A 371 -29.42 27.74 18.93
N LEU A 372 -28.29 27.25 19.47
CA LEU A 372 -26.99 27.33 18.80
C LEU A 372 -27.09 26.75 17.38
N TYR A 373 -27.57 25.52 17.24
CA TYR A 373 -27.66 24.85 15.94
C TYR A 373 -28.76 25.38 15.03
N LEU A 374 -29.77 26.07 15.57
CA LEU A 374 -30.78 26.83 14.83
C LEU A 374 -30.31 28.25 14.42
N THR A 375 -29.06 28.62 14.68
CA THR A 375 -28.52 29.89 14.17
C THR A 375 -28.61 29.91 12.65
N CYS A 376 -29.37 30.87 12.11
CA CYS A 376 -29.57 31.03 10.67
C CYS A 376 -28.84 32.28 10.14
N ASN A 377 -28.42 32.20 8.87
CA ASN A 377 -28.16 33.36 8.03
C ASN A 377 -29.30 33.46 7.00
N ASP A 378 -30.05 34.56 7.04
CA ASP A 378 -31.37 34.69 6.41
C ASP A 378 -32.32 33.53 6.82
N SER A 379 -32.46 32.52 5.96
CA SER A 379 -33.32 31.34 6.16
C SER A 379 -32.54 30.03 6.21
N SER A 380 -31.21 30.08 6.06
CA SER A 380 -30.35 28.91 5.93
C SER A 380 -29.64 28.62 7.25
N LEU A 381 -29.54 27.35 7.65
CA LEU A 381 -28.85 26.99 8.89
C LEU A 381 -27.34 27.21 8.74
N HIS A 382 -26.73 27.87 9.71
CA HIS A 382 -25.33 28.29 9.61
C HIS A 382 -24.35 27.27 10.19
N TYR A 383 -24.70 26.65 11.33
CA TYR A 383 -23.86 25.67 12.05
C TYR A 383 -24.34 24.22 11.92
N SER A 384 -25.46 23.99 11.25
CA SER A 384 -26.03 22.68 10.96
C SER A 384 -26.62 22.67 9.54
N MET A 385 -27.06 21.51 9.07
CA MET A 385 -27.82 21.39 7.83
C MET A 385 -28.81 20.23 7.88
N TYR A 386 -29.89 20.31 7.11
CA TYR A 386 -30.82 19.20 6.96
C TYR A 386 -30.30 18.18 5.93
N ASP A 387 -30.47 16.89 6.24
CA ASP A 387 -30.58 15.87 5.19
C ASP A 387 -32.06 15.55 4.89
N ASN A 388 -32.41 14.31 4.57
CA ASN A 388 -33.81 13.93 4.34
C ASN A 388 -34.57 13.60 5.62
N GLU A 389 -33.87 13.16 6.66
CA GLU A 389 -34.47 12.54 7.85
C GLU A 389 -33.87 13.06 9.16
N ASN A 390 -32.77 13.82 9.09
CA ASN A 390 -31.96 14.22 10.23
C ASN A 390 -31.48 15.66 10.10
N ILE A 391 -31.12 16.25 11.25
CA ILE A 391 -30.26 17.42 11.29
C ILE A 391 -28.82 16.90 11.43
N LEU A 392 -27.94 17.40 10.58
CA LEU A 392 -26.51 17.13 10.64
C LEU A 392 -25.85 18.31 11.37
N LEU A 393 -25.12 18.04 12.44
CA LEU A 393 -24.47 19.06 13.28
C LEU A 393 -23.17 19.61 12.67
N ARG A 394 -23.15 19.75 11.34
CA ARG A 394 -22.10 20.34 10.53
C ARG A 394 -22.75 21.33 9.56
N GLY A 395 -22.27 22.57 9.52
CA GLY A 395 -22.89 23.64 8.74
C GLY A 395 -22.01 24.23 7.64
N SER A 396 -22.63 25.00 6.75
CA SER A 396 -21.99 25.77 5.67
C SER A 396 -21.19 26.97 6.17
N GLY A 397 -21.45 27.49 7.37
CA GLY A 397 -20.73 28.63 7.92
C GLY A 397 -19.36 28.30 8.52
N ILE A 398 -19.19 27.03 8.94
CA ILE A 398 -18.02 26.56 9.69
C ILE A 398 -17.39 25.34 9.04
N TYR A 399 -18.04 24.18 9.13
CA TYR A 399 -17.45 22.89 8.82
C TYR A 399 -17.21 22.71 7.33
N TYR A 400 -18.23 23.02 6.52
CA TYR A 400 -18.21 22.88 5.06
C TYR A 400 -18.05 24.21 4.33
N TYR A 401 -17.57 25.25 5.03
CA TYR A 401 -17.45 26.61 4.49
C TYR A 401 -16.70 26.68 3.17
N PHE A 402 -15.55 26.02 3.05
CA PHE A 402 -14.82 26.08 1.78
C PHE A 402 -15.56 25.32 0.67
N LEU A 403 -16.30 24.24 0.95
CA LEU A 403 -17.13 23.61 -0.09
C LEU A 403 -18.27 24.54 -0.55
N SER A 404 -18.89 25.28 0.37
CA SER A 404 -20.01 26.17 0.07
C SER A 404 -19.58 27.52 -0.52
N GLN A 405 -18.39 28.04 -0.22
CA GLN A 405 -18.02 29.41 -0.57
C GLN A 405 -16.89 29.55 -1.59
N ARG A 406 -15.95 28.59 -1.69
CA ARG A 406 -14.79 28.71 -2.58
C ARG A 406 -15.20 28.84 -4.04
N ILE A 407 -14.36 29.48 -4.84
CA ILE A 407 -14.61 29.67 -6.27
C ILE A 407 -14.29 28.36 -6.98
N HIS A 408 -15.25 27.85 -7.75
CA HIS A 408 -15.11 26.70 -8.64
C HIS A 408 -15.13 27.22 -10.09
N ASP A 409 -14.02 27.07 -10.80
CA ASP A 409 -13.94 27.41 -12.22
C ASP A 409 -14.44 26.23 -13.06
N GLU A 410 -15.58 26.37 -13.72
CA GLU A 410 -16.19 25.30 -14.53
C GLU A 410 -15.32 24.91 -15.75
N ASN A 411 -14.50 25.83 -16.28
CA ASN A 411 -13.67 25.58 -17.45
C ASN A 411 -12.42 24.77 -17.10
N THR A 412 -11.74 25.14 -16.02
CA THR A 412 -10.50 24.50 -15.57
C THR A 412 -10.75 23.38 -14.57
N ARG A 413 -11.94 23.34 -13.96
CA ARG A 413 -12.31 22.51 -12.80
C ARG A 413 -11.42 22.76 -11.58
N GLU A 414 -10.77 23.93 -11.51
CA GLU A 414 -9.94 24.31 -10.38
C GLU A 414 -10.77 25.00 -9.28
N ASP A 415 -10.42 24.69 -8.03
CA ASP A 415 -10.99 25.32 -6.85
C ASP A 415 -10.04 26.36 -6.27
N ILE A 416 -10.52 27.58 -6.07
CA ILE A 416 -9.73 28.72 -5.57
C ILE A 416 -10.31 29.20 -4.23
N THR A 417 -9.44 29.20 -3.22
CA THR A 417 -9.70 29.76 -1.90
C THR A 417 -8.85 31.01 -1.72
N THR A 418 -9.48 32.17 -1.50
CA THR A 418 -8.79 33.45 -1.30
C THR A 418 -8.45 33.69 0.17
N LYS A 419 -7.63 34.72 0.44
CA LYS A 419 -7.26 35.10 1.80
C LYS A 419 -8.48 35.62 2.60
N GLU A 420 -9.38 36.34 1.93
CA GLU A 420 -10.62 36.87 2.52
C GLU A 420 -11.53 35.75 2.99
N MET A 421 -11.68 34.69 2.18
CA MET A 421 -12.46 33.51 2.54
C MET A 421 -11.91 32.83 3.80
N VAL A 422 -10.58 32.74 3.92
CA VAL A 422 -9.95 32.22 5.13
C VAL A 422 -10.26 33.11 6.34
N TYR A 423 -10.20 34.44 6.20
CA TYR A 423 -10.54 35.35 7.30
C TYR A 423 -12.00 35.25 7.73
N GLU A 424 -12.93 35.18 6.79
CA GLU A 424 -14.34 34.97 7.08
C GLU A 424 -14.56 33.65 7.81
N TRP A 425 -13.98 32.55 7.32
CA TRP A 425 -14.04 31.26 7.99
C TRP A 425 -13.48 31.29 9.43
N LEU A 426 -12.34 31.94 9.64
CA LEU A 426 -11.77 32.10 10.99
C LEU A 426 -12.69 32.91 11.92
N ASN A 427 -13.36 33.94 11.40
CA ASN A 427 -14.33 34.73 12.17
C ASN A 427 -15.58 33.90 12.51
N ASN A 428 -16.13 33.16 11.55
CA ASN A 428 -17.31 32.31 11.77
C ASN A 428 -17.04 31.25 12.84
N ASN A 429 -15.84 30.64 12.84
CA ASN A 429 -15.45 29.67 13.87
C ASN A 429 -15.26 30.34 15.24
N MET A 430 -14.68 31.53 15.32
CA MET A 430 -14.56 32.27 16.59
C MET A 430 -15.92 32.63 17.19
N GLU A 431 -16.87 33.02 16.35
CA GLU A 431 -18.25 33.29 16.77
C GLU A 431 -18.95 32.01 17.23
N PHE A 432 -18.82 30.92 16.47
CA PHE A 432 -19.35 29.61 16.85
C PHE A 432 -18.81 29.17 18.22
N LEU A 433 -17.50 29.19 18.43
CA LEU A 433 -16.86 28.81 19.71
C LEU A 433 -17.38 29.64 20.88
N SER A 434 -17.51 30.96 20.68
CA SER A 434 -18.02 31.87 21.71
C SER A 434 -19.49 31.59 22.05
N LYS A 435 -20.33 31.36 21.03
CA LYS A 435 -21.73 30.97 21.21
C LYS A 435 -21.89 29.58 21.83
N SER A 436 -21.03 28.63 21.46
CA SER A 436 -20.99 27.30 22.09
C SER A 436 -20.72 27.40 23.58
N LEU A 437 -19.76 28.23 24.00
CA LEU A 437 -19.45 28.44 25.41
C LEU A 437 -20.68 28.97 26.18
N ILE A 438 -21.37 29.96 25.62
CA ILE A 438 -22.60 30.51 26.20
C ILE A 438 -23.69 29.43 26.28
N ALA A 439 -23.92 28.67 25.20
CA ALA A 439 -24.93 27.64 25.15
C ALA A 439 -24.68 26.53 26.18
N ILE A 440 -23.43 26.07 26.31
CA ILE A 440 -23.02 25.05 27.29
C ILE A 440 -23.26 25.54 28.72
N ASN A 441 -22.85 26.76 29.04
CA ASN A 441 -22.99 27.32 30.39
C ASN A 441 -24.45 27.53 30.80
N ASN A 442 -25.33 27.78 29.83
CA ASN A 442 -26.76 27.96 30.07
C ASN A 442 -27.57 26.65 30.01
N THR A 443 -26.94 25.53 29.66
CA THR A 443 -27.62 24.23 29.58
C THR A 443 -27.66 23.58 30.96
N LEU A 444 -28.87 23.34 31.48
CA LEU A 444 -29.09 22.79 32.83
C LEU A 444 -28.51 21.38 33.03
N ASP A 445 -28.77 20.47 32.09
CA ASP A 445 -28.24 19.11 32.11
C ASP A 445 -27.51 18.79 30.81
N ILE A 446 -26.19 18.97 30.81
CA ILE A 446 -25.33 18.65 29.68
C ILE A 446 -25.24 17.15 29.39
N ASN A 447 -25.61 16.29 30.35
CA ASN A 447 -25.56 14.84 30.24
C ASN A 447 -26.89 14.22 29.82
N ASP A 448 -27.93 15.03 29.59
CA ASP A 448 -29.12 14.60 28.83
C ASP A 448 -28.70 14.06 27.46
N LEU A 449 -29.45 13.08 26.95
CA LEU A 449 -29.10 12.34 25.74
C LEU A 449 -29.03 13.25 24.51
N ASN A 450 -29.99 14.16 24.34
CA ASN A 450 -30.02 15.08 23.21
C ASN A 450 -28.93 16.15 23.34
N ASN A 451 -28.72 16.67 24.56
CA ASN A 451 -27.64 17.61 24.83
C ASN A 451 -26.26 16.99 24.60
N THR A 452 -26.07 15.72 24.96
CA THR A 452 -24.85 14.95 24.71
C THR A 452 -24.57 14.84 23.21
N LYS A 453 -25.58 14.56 22.38
CA LYS A 453 -25.43 14.55 20.90
C LYS A 453 -25.04 15.93 20.37
N MET A 454 -25.67 17.01 20.86
CA MET A 454 -25.33 18.37 20.46
C MET A 454 -23.91 18.78 20.88
N ILE A 455 -23.47 18.38 22.07
CA ILE A 455 -22.09 18.62 22.54
C ILE A 455 -21.07 17.84 21.71
N LEU A 456 -21.37 16.59 21.34
CA LEU A 456 -20.55 15.85 20.38
C LEU A 456 -20.41 16.60 19.06
N GLY A 457 -21.49 17.24 18.57
CA GLY A 457 -21.44 18.13 17.42
C GLY A 457 -20.45 19.28 17.60
N VAL A 458 -20.39 19.92 18.78
CA VAL A 458 -19.45 21.01 19.05
C VAL A 458 -18.02 20.50 19.00
N ILE A 459 -17.75 19.37 19.64
CA ILE A 459 -16.41 18.76 19.67
C ILE A 459 -15.98 18.29 18.27
N ASP A 460 -16.90 17.74 17.47
CA ASP A 460 -16.68 17.34 16.08
C ASP A 460 -16.26 18.54 15.20
N ASN A 461 -16.91 19.70 15.37
CA ASN A 461 -16.52 20.94 14.69
C ASN A 461 -15.13 21.43 15.13
N ILE A 462 -14.83 21.41 16.45
CA ILE A 462 -13.51 21.76 16.99
C ILE A 462 -12.41 20.83 16.42
N ARG A 463 -12.67 19.52 16.38
CA ARG A 463 -11.76 18.51 15.84
C ARG A 463 -11.37 18.83 14.40
N ASN A 464 -12.36 19.02 13.53
CA ASN A 464 -12.11 19.36 12.12
C ASN A 464 -11.38 20.70 11.96
N TYR A 465 -11.79 21.71 12.73
CA TYR A 465 -11.17 23.03 12.71
C TYR A 465 -9.67 22.96 13.04
N LEU A 466 -9.32 22.31 14.15
CA LEU A 466 -7.93 22.13 14.56
C LEU A 466 -7.12 21.28 13.56
N LEU A 467 -7.73 20.27 12.93
CA LEU A 467 -7.08 19.47 11.88
C LEU A 467 -6.75 20.29 10.63
N ILE A 468 -7.65 21.19 10.21
CA ILE A 468 -7.42 22.09 9.08
C ILE A 468 -6.25 23.04 9.40
N LEU A 469 -6.24 23.64 10.60
CA LEU A 469 -5.14 24.51 11.03
C LEU A 469 -3.80 23.76 11.12
N LEU A 470 -3.81 22.53 11.65
CA LEU A 470 -2.62 21.68 11.71
C LEU A 470 -2.09 21.35 10.31
N ASN A 471 -2.97 20.95 9.38
CA ASN A 471 -2.59 20.72 7.99
C ASN A 471 -1.95 21.97 7.38
N GLN A 472 -2.54 23.14 7.61
CA GLN A 472 -1.98 24.40 7.10
C GLN A 472 -0.56 24.63 7.60
N GLN A 473 -0.31 24.43 8.90
CA GLN A 473 1.02 24.61 9.48
C GLN A 473 2.06 23.64 8.91
N ILE A 474 1.67 22.40 8.65
CA ILE A 474 2.53 21.37 8.03
C ILE A 474 2.83 21.70 6.56
N VAL A 475 1.82 22.12 5.80
CA VAL A 475 1.96 22.42 4.36
C VAL A 475 2.74 23.71 4.14
N ASN A 476 2.44 24.76 4.91
CA ASN A 476 2.96 26.10 4.70
C ASN A 476 4.44 26.23 5.08
N ASN A 477 4.88 25.56 6.15
CA ASN A 477 6.25 25.72 6.63
C ASN A 477 7.30 25.18 5.64
N GLN A 478 6.95 24.29 4.70
CA GLN A 478 7.91 23.71 3.74
C GLN A 478 7.26 23.18 2.45
N ILE A 479 6.60 24.03 1.66
CA ILE A 479 5.86 23.61 0.44
C ILE A 479 6.72 22.75 -0.51
N GLU A 480 8.01 23.10 -0.67
CA GLU A 480 8.94 22.48 -1.62
C GLU A 480 9.61 21.19 -1.11
N LYS A 481 9.56 20.91 0.19
CA LYS A 481 10.30 19.79 0.79
C LYS A 481 9.37 18.65 1.23
N ASN A 482 9.88 17.43 1.15
CA ASN A 482 9.28 16.32 1.86
C ASN A 482 9.70 16.44 3.33
N ILE A 483 8.78 16.21 4.25
CA ILE A 483 9.05 16.31 5.69
C ILE A 483 8.48 15.11 6.43
N MET A 484 9.19 14.67 7.46
CA MET A 484 8.67 13.79 8.49
C MET A 484 8.87 14.47 9.83
N VAL A 485 7.78 14.72 10.55
CA VAL A 485 7.80 15.44 11.83
C VAL A 485 7.15 14.61 12.93
N ASN A 486 7.85 14.44 14.04
CA ASN A 486 7.33 13.84 15.27
C ASN A 486 6.80 14.93 16.20
N PHE A 487 5.48 14.96 16.42
CA PHE A 487 4.82 15.96 17.24
C PHE A 487 5.25 15.93 18.71
N GLU A 488 5.63 14.76 19.23
CA GLU A 488 6.05 14.58 20.63
C GLU A 488 7.40 15.25 20.93
N THR A 489 8.16 15.62 19.90
CA THR A 489 9.47 16.28 20.04
C THR A 489 9.41 17.79 19.85
N LEU A 490 8.25 18.33 19.51
CA LEU A 490 8.08 19.77 19.28
C LEU A 490 8.11 20.54 20.59
N THR A 491 8.56 21.80 20.52
CA THR A 491 8.55 22.70 21.67
C THR A 491 7.11 22.99 22.10
N LYS A 492 6.85 22.94 23.41
CA LYS A 492 5.49 23.07 23.95
C LYS A 492 4.79 24.38 23.61
N ASP A 493 5.56 25.44 23.42
CA ASP A 493 5.05 26.77 23.08
C ASP A 493 4.77 26.96 21.59
N SER A 494 5.18 26.02 20.74
CA SER A 494 4.93 26.11 19.29
C SER A 494 3.45 25.92 18.98
N LEU A 495 2.96 26.68 17.98
CA LEU A 495 1.56 26.58 17.54
C LEU A 495 1.19 25.16 17.07
N ILE A 496 2.10 24.47 16.37
CA ILE A 496 1.88 23.07 15.93
C ILE A 496 1.65 22.15 17.12
N TYR A 497 2.44 22.26 18.18
CA TYR A 497 2.29 21.44 19.37
C TYR A 497 0.98 21.75 20.12
N LYS A 498 0.59 23.02 20.21
CA LYS A 498 -0.69 23.43 20.81
C LYS A 498 -1.88 22.87 20.03
N LEU A 499 -1.84 22.94 18.69
CA LEU A 499 -2.83 22.32 17.80
C LEU A 499 -2.93 20.82 18.02
N TYR A 500 -1.79 20.13 18.05
CA TYR A 500 -1.70 18.68 18.32
C TYR A 500 -2.31 18.29 19.67
N ASN A 501 -2.00 19.01 20.75
CA ASN A 501 -2.57 18.75 22.07
C ASN A 501 -4.07 19.09 22.17
N GLY A 502 -4.51 20.14 21.48
CA GLY A 502 -5.92 20.48 21.35
C GLY A 502 -6.68 19.33 20.68
N LEU A 503 -6.11 18.73 19.64
CA LEU A 503 -6.67 17.55 18.98
C LEU A 503 -6.71 16.34 19.91
N ILE A 504 -5.64 16.01 20.63
CA ILE A 504 -5.67 14.91 21.62
C ILE A 504 -6.82 15.11 22.62
N SER A 505 -7.04 16.34 23.08
CA SER A 505 -8.11 16.68 24.02
C SER A 505 -9.50 16.47 23.38
N ALA A 506 -9.69 16.92 22.13
CA ALA A 506 -10.91 16.69 21.38
C ALA A 506 -11.17 15.19 21.13
N GLU A 507 -10.15 14.43 20.70
CA GLU A 507 -10.27 12.98 20.48
C GLU A 507 -10.61 12.23 21.77
N ASN A 508 -10.03 12.64 22.90
CA ASN A 508 -10.33 12.06 24.21
C ASN A 508 -11.77 12.30 24.64
N LEU A 509 -12.31 13.50 24.40
CA LEU A 509 -13.73 13.76 24.68
C LEU A 509 -14.63 12.99 23.71
N MET A 510 -14.34 13.02 22.40
CA MET A 510 -15.10 12.26 21.40
C MET A 510 -15.17 10.77 21.75
N LYS A 511 -14.01 10.12 22.01
CA LYS A 511 -13.99 8.68 22.31
C LYS A 511 -14.73 8.34 23.60
N ASN A 512 -14.57 9.15 24.65
CA ASN A 512 -15.17 8.88 25.95
C ASN A 512 -16.69 9.11 25.91
N ILE A 513 -17.12 10.19 25.26
CA ILE A 513 -18.54 10.48 25.12
C ILE A 513 -19.21 9.47 24.19
N SER A 514 -18.58 9.03 23.09
CA SER A 514 -19.21 8.07 22.17
C SER A 514 -19.13 6.62 22.63
N PHE A 515 -17.97 6.16 23.14
CA PHE A 515 -17.67 4.72 23.31
C PHE A 515 -17.41 4.29 24.76
N ASN A 516 -17.69 5.13 25.76
CA ASN A 516 -17.71 4.73 27.16
C ASN A 516 -19.10 4.97 27.77
N GLU A 517 -19.83 3.89 28.00
CA GLU A 517 -21.22 3.89 28.50
C GLU A 517 -21.38 4.69 29.80
N ASN A 518 -20.39 4.64 30.68
CA ASN A 518 -20.44 5.26 32.00
C ASN A 518 -19.85 6.69 32.04
N TYR A 519 -19.32 7.19 30.92
CA TYR A 519 -18.69 8.50 30.91
C TYR A 519 -19.72 9.62 30.98
N LYS A 520 -19.57 10.46 32.00
CA LYS A 520 -20.31 11.72 32.18
C LYS A 520 -19.42 12.90 31.77
N ILE A 521 -20.00 13.81 30.98
CA ILE A 521 -19.34 15.02 30.52
C ILE A 521 -19.07 15.92 31.73
N ASN A 522 -17.82 16.37 31.83
CA ASN A 522 -17.40 17.43 32.73
C ASN A 522 -17.42 18.76 31.96
N SER A 523 -18.26 19.71 32.38
CA SER A 523 -18.36 21.03 31.73
C SER A 523 -17.02 21.77 31.72
N ILE A 524 -16.20 21.62 32.77
CA ILE A 524 -14.90 22.30 32.89
C ILE A 524 -13.95 21.86 31.77
N ASP A 525 -13.90 20.56 31.47
CA ASP A 525 -13.03 20.03 30.42
C ASP A 525 -13.47 20.51 29.03
N LEU A 526 -14.79 20.58 28.80
CA LEU A 526 -15.37 21.07 27.56
C LEU A 526 -15.15 22.59 27.38
N GLU A 527 -15.40 23.38 28.41
CA GLU A 527 -15.13 24.82 28.40
C GLU A 527 -13.65 25.10 28.16
N LYS A 528 -12.77 24.31 28.78
CA LYS A 528 -11.33 24.42 28.59
C LYS A 528 -10.95 24.14 27.13
N LEU A 529 -11.45 23.07 26.52
CA LEU A 529 -11.20 22.78 25.10
C LEU A 529 -11.61 23.95 24.20
N ILE A 530 -12.78 24.55 24.43
CA ILE A 530 -13.27 25.68 23.64
C ILE A 530 -12.38 26.91 23.85
N LYS A 531 -12.06 27.26 25.10
CA LYS A 531 -11.20 28.40 25.45
C LYS A 531 -9.79 28.25 24.87
N ASP A 532 -9.21 27.06 24.96
CA ASP A 532 -7.90 26.75 24.39
C ASP A 532 -7.93 26.86 22.86
N THR A 533 -9.00 26.39 22.21
CA THR A 533 -9.19 26.52 20.76
C THR A 533 -9.29 27.99 20.33
N ILE A 534 -9.99 28.83 21.10
CA ILE A 534 -10.06 30.29 20.86
C ILE A 534 -8.66 30.92 20.95
N LEU A 535 -7.86 30.56 21.97
CA LEU A 535 -6.50 31.08 22.13
C LEU A 535 -5.60 30.68 20.96
N ILE A 536 -5.64 29.39 20.58
CA ILE A 536 -4.90 28.85 19.42
C ILE A 536 -5.30 29.59 18.14
N THR A 537 -6.60 29.87 17.96
CA THR A 537 -7.10 30.60 16.79
C THR A 537 -6.52 32.00 16.70
N ASN A 538 -6.46 32.71 17.83
CA ASN A 538 -5.88 34.06 17.88
C ASN A 538 -4.38 34.06 17.54
N GLU A 539 -3.63 33.09 18.08
CA GLU A 539 -2.21 32.90 17.76
C GLU A 539 -2.00 32.57 16.28
N PHE A 540 -2.78 31.61 15.75
CA PHE A 540 -2.76 31.25 14.33
C PHE A 540 -3.05 32.46 13.43
N ARG A 541 -4.05 33.28 13.77
CA ARG A 541 -4.39 34.49 13.00
C ARG A 541 -3.21 35.45 12.90
N VAL A 542 -2.50 35.68 14.01
CA VAL A 542 -1.33 36.56 14.05
C VAL A 542 -0.22 36.03 13.15
N GLU A 543 0.02 34.72 13.16
CA GLU A 543 1.01 34.10 12.26
C GLU A 543 0.57 34.14 10.79
N PHE A 544 -0.69 33.83 10.50
CA PHE A 544 -1.23 33.80 9.15
C PHE A 544 -1.21 35.18 8.48
N ILE A 545 -1.49 36.25 9.23
CA ILE A 545 -1.39 37.64 8.73
C ILE A 545 0.04 37.97 8.27
N LYS A 546 1.06 37.46 8.97
CA LYS A 546 2.48 37.70 8.64
C LYS A 546 2.94 36.94 7.39
N GLN A 547 2.18 35.94 6.94
CA GLN A 547 2.55 35.15 5.77
C GLN A 547 2.35 35.95 4.48
N SER A 548 3.26 35.74 3.52
CA SER A 548 3.15 36.29 2.17
C SER A 548 1.85 35.83 1.53
N GLU A 549 1.14 36.76 0.90
CA GLU A 549 -0.12 36.45 0.26
C GLU A 549 0.06 35.50 -0.94
N LYS A 550 -0.76 34.46 -1.00
CA LYS A 550 -0.88 33.53 -2.11
C LYS A 550 -2.16 33.81 -2.88
N GLU A 551 -2.15 33.56 -4.19
CA GLU A 551 -3.35 33.64 -5.03
C GLU A 551 -4.37 32.55 -4.68
N ASN A 552 -3.92 31.37 -4.23
CA ASN A 552 -4.79 30.24 -3.93
C ASN A 552 -4.33 29.46 -2.70
N TYR A 553 -5.20 29.41 -1.69
CA TYR A 553 -4.99 28.69 -0.43
C TYR A 553 -5.69 27.32 -0.38
N SER A 554 -6.31 26.84 -1.46
CA SER A 554 -7.10 25.58 -1.45
C SER A 554 -6.31 24.33 -1.02
N LYS A 555 -4.98 24.33 -1.19
CA LYS A 555 -4.11 23.23 -0.72
C LYS A 555 -3.75 23.34 0.77
N ASP A 556 -3.77 24.56 1.30
CA ASP A 556 -3.49 24.89 2.71
C ASP A 556 -4.73 24.61 3.57
N PHE A 557 -5.90 25.07 3.11
CA PHE A 557 -7.20 24.90 3.74
C PHE A 557 -8.09 24.01 2.87
N ARG A 558 -8.16 22.74 3.24
CA ARG A 558 -8.95 21.77 2.48
C ARG A 558 -10.43 21.97 2.73
N ALA A 559 -11.22 21.87 1.67
CA ALA A 559 -12.67 21.99 1.76
C ALA A 559 -13.36 20.75 2.32
N TYR A 560 -12.74 19.58 2.16
CA TYR A 560 -13.30 18.30 2.50
C TYR A 560 -12.19 17.25 2.63
N ARG A 561 -12.42 16.24 3.46
CA ARG A 561 -11.57 15.06 3.62
C ARG A 561 -12.40 13.83 3.25
N GLU A 562 -11.84 12.95 2.40
CA GLU A 562 -12.55 11.77 1.90
C GLU A 562 -13.02 10.83 3.02
N ILE A 563 -12.29 10.81 4.13
CA ILE A 563 -12.60 10.05 5.32
C ILE A 563 -12.69 11.02 6.49
N ASP A 564 -13.91 11.50 6.70
CA ASP A 564 -14.23 12.49 7.74
C ASP A 564 -15.28 11.95 8.73
N ASN A 565 -15.07 10.69 9.13
CA ASN A 565 -15.90 9.94 10.07
C ASN A 565 -15.06 9.46 11.26
N PHE A 566 -15.25 10.12 12.41
CA PHE A 566 -14.53 9.80 13.65
C PHE A 566 -14.73 8.34 14.08
N ALA A 567 -15.95 7.79 13.97
CA ALA A 567 -16.22 6.44 14.43
C ALA A 567 -15.42 5.40 13.64
N GLU A 568 -15.34 5.54 12.31
CA GLU A 568 -14.53 4.65 11.47
C GLU A 568 -13.04 4.72 11.82
N ASN A 569 -12.53 5.94 11.99
CA ASN A 569 -11.13 6.19 12.35
C ASN A 569 -10.80 5.60 13.74
N PHE A 570 -11.64 5.88 14.74
CA PHE A 570 -11.50 5.38 16.10
C PHE A 570 -11.54 3.86 16.17
N ILE A 571 -12.52 3.22 15.54
CA ILE A 571 -12.67 1.75 15.55
C ILE A 571 -11.46 1.09 14.91
N THR A 572 -10.98 1.63 13.79
CA THR A 572 -9.78 1.14 13.11
C THR A 572 -8.56 1.22 14.02
N CYS A 573 -8.34 2.36 14.67
CA CYS A 573 -7.22 2.57 15.60
C CYS A 573 -7.33 1.65 16.83
N SER A 574 -8.50 1.59 17.46
CA SER A 574 -8.78 0.77 18.64
C SER A 574 -8.54 -0.72 18.38
N LEU A 575 -9.11 -1.26 17.30
CA LEU A 575 -8.91 -2.66 16.93
C LEU A 575 -7.46 -2.98 16.53
N THR A 576 -6.70 -1.99 16.05
CA THR A 576 -5.28 -2.17 15.73
C THR A 576 -4.45 -2.25 17.01
N LEU A 577 -4.69 -1.36 17.96
CA LEU A 577 -4.00 -1.36 19.27
C LEU A 577 -4.29 -2.65 20.06
N GLN A 578 -5.53 -3.15 20.01
CA GLN A 578 -5.91 -4.41 20.69
C GLN A 578 -5.17 -5.65 20.16
N LYS A 579 -4.74 -5.64 18.90
CA LYS A 579 -4.05 -6.79 18.27
C LYS A 579 -2.56 -6.86 18.56
N ASP A 580 -1.94 -5.73 18.90
CA ASP A 580 -0.50 -5.60 19.02
C ASP A 580 -0.12 -4.99 20.37
N SER A 581 0.16 -5.84 21.35
CA SER A 581 0.53 -5.41 22.69
C SER A 581 1.85 -4.66 22.76
N ASN A 582 2.70 -4.71 21.73
CA ASN A 582 4.01 -4.04 21.70
C ASN A 582 4.00 -2.75 20.88
N ILE A 583 2.82 -2.29 20.44
CA ILE A 583 2.67 -1.13 19.55
C ILE A 583 3.25 0.17 20.12
N PHE A 584 3.24 0.35 21.44
CA PHE A 584 3.79 1.54 22.11
C PHE A 584 5.33 1.68 21.97
N ASN A 585 6.04 0.61 21.62
CA ASN A 585 7.48 0.65 21.34
C ASN A 585 7.80 1.08 19.91
N LYS A 586 6.79 1.20 19.04
CA LYS A 586 6.93 1.53 17.62
C LYS A 586 6.65 3.02 17.39
N GLY A 587 7.15 3.55 16.29
CA GLY A 587 6.76 4.86 15.78
C GLY A 587 5.44 4.78 15.02
N ILE A 588 4.55 5.76 15.21
CA ILE A 588 3.24 5.79 14.56
C ILE A 588 3.23 6.96 13.57
N CYS A 589 3.22 6.68 12.27
CA CYS A 589 3.32 7.70 11.24
C CYS A 589 2.08 7.77 10.35
N GLY A 590 1.38 8.89 10.37
CA GLY A 590 0.29 9.20 9.44
C GLY A 590 0.82 9.81 8.16
N LEU A 591 0.21 9.48 7.02
CA LEU A 591 0.43 10.28 5.82
C LEU A 591 -0.37 11.57 5.90
N CYS A 592 0.29 12.68 5.59
CA CYS A 592 -0.35 13.98 5.53
C CYS A 592 -1.55 13.92 4.57
N TYR A 593 -2.60 14.65 4.92
CA TYR A 593 -3.92 14.65 4.31
C TYR A 593 -4.87 13.57 4.86
N GLY A 594 -4.81 12.34 4.34
CA GLY A 594 -5.74 11.28 4.71
C GLY A 594 -5.48 10.74 6.11
N GLY A 595 -4.25 10.27 6.35
CA GLY A 595 -3.81 9.71 7.62
C GLY A 595 -3.44 10.70 8.74
N LEU A 596 -3.70 12.00 8.61
CA LEU A 596 -3.23 13.02 9.58
C LEU A 596 -3.77 12.79 11.00
N GLU A 597 -5.05 12.44 11.10
CA GLU A 597 -5.78 12.29 12.36
C GLU A 597 -5.48 10.96 13.08
N LEU A 598 -5.10 9.92 12.33
CA LEU A 598 -4.99 8.55 12.85
C LEU A 598 -3.92 8.37 13.93
N PRO A 599 -2.69 8.90 13.80
CA PRO A 599 -1.69 8.84 14.88
C PRO A 599 -2.16 9.53 16.16
N ILE A 600 -2.93 10.62 16.03
CA ILE A 600 -3.45 11.41 17.14
C ILE A 600 -4.54 10.62 17.88
N ILE A 601 -5.43 9.96 17.14
CA ILE A 601 -6.41 9.03 17.72
C ILE A 601 -5.73 7.85 18.42
N MET A 602 -4.68 7.26 17.82
CA MET A 602 -3.95 6.17 18.49
C MET A 602 -3.33 6.64 19.80
N LYS A 603 -2.69 7.81 19.79
CA LYS A 603 -2.15 8.44 21.01
C LYS A 603 -3.23 8.69 22.05
N SER A 604 -4.39 9.21 21.65
CA SER A 604 -5.47 9.49 22.58
C SER A 604 -5.98 8.20 23.23
N ILE A 605 -6.04 7.07 22.50
CA ILE A 605 -6.43 5.76 23.05
C ILE A 605 -5.39 5.22 24.03
N ASP A 606 -4.10 5.35 23.73
CA ASP A 606 -2.99 4.83 24.55
C ASP A 606 -1.85 5.84 24.70
N ASP A 607 -1.83 6.54 25.84
CA ASP A 607 -0.86 7.61 26.14
C ASP A 607 0.60 7.12 26.20
N ARG A 608 0.84 5.81 26.26
CA ARG A 608 2.20 5.23 26.23
C ARG A 608 2.89 5.40 24.87
N ILE A 609 2.12 5.61 23.79
CA ILE A 609 2.67 5.93 22.47
C ILE A 609 3.37 7.29 22.56
N ASN A 610 4.67 7.34 22.26
CA ASN A 610 5.50 8.54 22.43
C ASN A 610 6.23 8.98 21.15
N ASP A 611 5.87 8.38 20.02
CA ASP A 611 6.39 8.74 18.71
C ASP A 611 5.21 8.83 17.74
N VAL A 612 4.73 10.06 17.58
CA VAL A 612 3.53 10.40 16.81
C VAL A 612 3.99 11.30 15.68
N SER A 613 4.13 10.70 14.50
CA SER A 613 4.78 11.31 13.35
C SER A 613 3.81 11.54 12.18
N ILE A 614 4.13 12.51 11.33
CA ILE A 614 3.46 12.73 10.04
C ILE A 614 4.48 12.81 8.92
N LEU A 615 4.23 12.07 7.84
CA LEU A 615 4.98 12.15 6.59
C LEU A 615 4.19 12.98 5.57
N LYS A 616 4.78 14.10 5.13
CA LYS A 616 4.24 14.97 4.08
C LYS A 616 5.17 14.99 2.89
N PHE A 617 4.64 14.59 1.75
CA PHE A 617 5.33 14.67 0.46
C PHE A 617 5.29 16.11 -0.12
N ASN A 618 6.25 16.45 -0.97
CA ASN A 618 6.29 17.73 -1.70
C ASN A 618 5.46 17.69 -2.99
N LYS A 619 5.42 18.80 -3.73
CA LYS A 619 4.69 18.91 -5.02
C LYS A 619 5.16 17.95 -6.12
N ASN A 620 6.39 17.43 -6.04
CA ASN A 620 6.92 16.50 -7.03
C ASN A 620 6.37 15.07 -6.86
N VAL A 621 5.85 14.77 -5.67
CA VAL A 621 5.28 13.46 -5.33
C VAL A 621 3.77 13.56 -5.06
N THR A 622 3.28 14.67 -4.52
CA THR A 622 1.86 14.88 -4.20
C THR A 622 0.98 15.11 -5.43
N GLY A 623 -0.32 14.82 -5.27
CA GLY A 623 -1.32 14.88 -6.35
C GLY A 623 -1.55 13.52 -6.99
N TYR A 624 -2.82 13.18 -7.22
CA TYR A 624 -3.20 11.85 -7.70
C TYR A 624 -2.52 11.49 -9.03
N ALA A 625 -2.66 12.34 -10.06
CA ALA A 625 -2.04 12.12 -11.37
C ALA A 625 -0.51 12.04 -11.29
N LYS A 626 0.13 12.88 -10.48
CA LYS A 626 1.59 12.89 -10.33
C LYS A 626 2.08 11.59 -9.70
N LYS A 627 1.43 11.12 -8.63
CA LYS A 627 1.70 9.80 -8.02
C LYS A 627 1.59 8.68 -9.05
N GLN A 628 0.54 8.66 -9.87
CA GLN A 628 0.38 7.64 -10.91
C GLN A 628 1.47 7.70 -11.98
N SER A 629 2.01 8.88 -12.30
CA SER A 629 3.12 9.02 -13.26
C SER A 629 4.50 8.61 -12.73
N LEU A 630 4.67 8.45 -11.41
CA LEU A 630 5.96 8.05 -10.84
C LEU A 630 6.21 6.56 -11.08
N GLU A 631 7.42 6.26 -11.54
CA GLU A 631 7.90 4.89 -11.68
C GLU A 631 8.48 4.39 -10.35
N LEU A 632 7.77 3.45 -9.72
CA LEU A 632 8.04 3.02 -8.34
C LEU A 632 9.43 2.37 -8.18
N ARG A 633 9.94 1.72 -9.23
CA ARG A 633 11.24 1.03 -9.23
C ARG A 633 12.44 1.96 -9.11
N PHE A 634 12.31 3.21 -9.57
CA PHE A 634 13.40 4.18 -9.56
C PHE A 634 13.11 5.37 -8.65
N PHE A 635 12.01 5.32 -7.92
CA PHE A 635 11.70 6.32 -6.91
C PHE A 635 12.77 6.30 -5.82
N ASP A 636 13.32 7.49 -5.56
CA ASP A 636 14.29 7.75 -4.51
C ASP A 636 13.95 9.12 -3.91
N ILE A 637 13.66 9.15 -2.61
CA ILE A 637 13.22 10.39 -1.95
C ILE A 637 14.30 11.49 -2.01
N PHE A 638 15.58 11.12 -1.97
CA PHE A 638 16.69 12.08 -2.02
C PHE A 638 16.86 12.70 -3.39
N LYS A 639 16.50 11.96 -4.45
CA LYS A 639 16.45 12.50 -5.82
C LYS A 639 15.17 13.28 -6.11
N THR A 640 14.13 13.09 -5.30
CA THR A 640 12.79 13.69 -5.48
C THR A 640 12.53 14.83 -4.50
N GLY A 641 13.52 15.71 -4.35
CA GLY A 641 13.45 16.92 -3.52
C GLY A 641 13.95 16.77 -2.08
N GLY A 642 14.53 15.62 -1.71
CA GLY A 642 15.07 15.40 -0.37
C GLY A 642 14.00 15.25 0.70
N ILE A 643 14.39 14.85 1.91
CA ILE A 643 13.49 14.76 3.07
C ILE A 643 14.14 15.32 4.32
N GLU A 644 13.40 16.16 5.04
CA GLU A 644 13.79 16.67 6.35
C GLU A 644 13.11 15.86 7.46
N LEU A 645 13.89 15.50 8.47
CA LEU A 645 13.45 14.66 9.58
C LEU A 645 13.53 15.48 10.88
N PHE A 646 12.39 15.63 11.56
CA PHE A 646 12.29 16.38 12.82
C PHE A 646 11.88 15.43 13.94
N GLY A 647 12.83 15.10 14.82
CA GLY A 647 12.58 14.25 15.99
C GLY A 647 12.25 12.79 15.68
N ILE A 648 12.68 12.30 14.51
CA ILE A 648 12.41 10.92 14.06
C ILE A 648 13.46 9.96 14.64
N ASP A 649 12.99 8.91 15.31
CA ASP A 649 13.85 7.87 15.87
C ASP A 649 14.06 6.73 14.86
N LYS A 650 15.21 6.76 14.17
CA LYS A 650 15.53 5.76 13.16
C LYS A 650 15.77 4.35 13.71
N GLN A 651 15.91 4.18 15.02
CA GLN A 651 16.12 2.87 15.64
C GLN A 651 14.79 2.12 15.85
N LYS A 652 13.65 2.81 15.78
CA LYS A 652 12.32 2.21 15.89
C LYS A 652 11.84 1.67 14.55
N GLN A 653 11.00 0.64 14.65
CA GLN A 653 10.11 0.27 13.55
C GLN A 653 8.89 1.18 13.54
N TYR A 654 8.38 1.48 12.34
CA TYR A 654 7.22 2.34 12.17
C TYR A 654 6.01 1.61 11.63
N ILE A 655 4.84 2.04 12.09
CA ILE A 655 3.54 1.71 11.51
C ILE A 655 3.11 2.90 10.66
N ILE A 656 2.77 2.64 9.39
CA ILE A 656 2.30 3.67 8.47
C ILE A 656 0.77 3.66 8.44
N LEU A 657 0.17 4.84 8.58
CA LEU A 657 -1.27 5.05 8.63
C LEU A 657 -1.74 5.87 7.44
N ASP A 658 -2.84 5.43 6.82
CA ASP A 658 -3.58 6.25 5.85
C ASP A 658 -5.07 6.00 5.99
N ASP A 659 -5.84 6.88 5.39
CA ASP A 659 -7.29 6.76 5.42
C ASP A 659 -7.77 5.73 4.38
N ASN A 660 -7.23 5.77 3.15
CA ASN A 660 -7.71 4.99 2.02
C ASN A 660 -6.59 4.33 1.24
N LEU A 661 -6.71 3.02 1.01
CA LEU A 661 -5.66 2.27 0.31
C LEU A 661 -5.71 2.42 -1.21
N LEU A 662 -6.90 2.56 -1.80
CA LEU A 662 -7.16 2.69 -3.24
C LEU A 662 -6.24 1.81 -4.13
N THR A 663 -5.30 2.39 -4.88
CA THR A 663 -4.37 1.64 -5.77
C THR A 663 -3.16 1.03 -5.04
N GLY A 664 -2.95 1.36 -3.76
CA GLY A 664 -1.74 1.02 -3.00
C GLY A 664 -0.53 1.90 -3.33
N LYS A 665 -0.57 2.74 -4.37
CA LYS A 665 0.61 3.49 -4.85
C LYS A 665 1.15 4.50 -3.83
N THR A 666 0.28 5.21 -3.12
CA THR A 666 0.69 6.14 -2.05
C THR A 666 1.44 5.40 -0.93
N MET A 667 0.90 4.26 -0.50
CA MET A 667 1.55 3.43 0.52
C MET A 667 2.89 2.87 0.02
N GLN A 668 3.01 2.52 -1.27
CA GLN A 668 4.29 2.03 -1.81
C GLN A 668 5.36 3.13 -1.76
N LEU A 669 5.01 4.36 -2.14
CA LEU A 669 5.91 5.51 -2.06
C LEU A 669 6.33 5.79 -0.62
N ALA A 670 5.41 5.64 0.35
CA ALA A 670 5.73 5.76 1.76
C ALA A 670 6.73 4.69 2.22
N ILE A 671 6.47 3.40 1.96
CA ILE A 671 7.41 2.31 2.29
C ILE A 671 8.79 2.57 1.67
N THR A 672 8.84 2.95 0.39
CA THR A 672 10.11 3.24 -0.28
C THR A 672 10.83 4.40 0.39
N THR A 673 10.11 5.44 0.80
CA THR A 673 10.67 6.61 1.51
C THR A 673 11.27 6.20 2.86
N PHE A 674 10.55 5.42 3.67
CA PHE A 674 11.04 4.91 4.95
C PHE A 674 12.31 4.08 4.77
N TYR A 675 12.33 3.22 3.76
CA TYR A 675 13.52 2.45 3.42
C TYR A 675 14.70 3.33 3.00
N ASP A 676 14.48 4.34 2.16
CA ASP A 676 15.55 5.25 1.71
C ASP A 676 16.21 5.95 2.90
N ILE A 677 15.44 6.35 3.91
CA ILE A 677 15.97 7.02 5.11
C ILE A 677 16.53 6.04 6.15
N GLY A 678 16.47 4.73 5.90
CA GLY A 678 17.02 3.68 6.75
C GLY A 678 16.12 3.26 7.91
N ILE A 679 14.79 3.35 7.75
CA ILE A 679 13.80 2.99 8.77
C ILE A 679 12.98 1.78 8.30
N ASP A 680 12.78 0.82 9.20
CA ASP A 680 11.98 -0.36 8.94
C ASP A 680 10.49 -0.11 9.19
N VAL A 681 9.66 -0.59 8.27
CA VAL A 681 8.20 -0.55 8.38
C VAL A 681 7.71 -1.91 8.88
N ASP A 682 7.00 -1.90 10.01
CA ASP A 682 6.40 -3.11 10.59
C ASP A 682 5.14 -3.52 9.83
N LYS A 683 4.20 -2.57 9.64
CA LYS A 683 2.94 -2.78 8.93
C LYS A 683 2.31 -1.47 8.46
N ILE A 684 1.34 -1.60 7.56
CA ILE A 684 0.44 -0.54 7.14
C ILE A 684 -0.93 -0.75 7.82
N VAL A 685 -1.56 0.35 8.22
CA VAL A 685 -2.93 0.36 8.72
C VAL A 685 -3.71 1.38 7.91
N ALA A 686 -4.74 0.93 7.20
CA ALA A 686 -5.63 1.79 6.44
C ALA A 686 -7.08 1.63 6.90
N VAL A 687 -7.82 2.73 7.03
CA VAL A 687 -9.22 2.70 7.49
C VAL A 687 -10.12 2.02 6.45
N ARG A 688 -9.97 2.44 5.18
CA ARG A 688 -10.81 1.99 4.07
C ARG A 688 -10.09 1.13 3.05
N TYR A 689 -10.76 0.07 2.62
CA TYR A 689 -10.36 -0.76 1.49
C TYR A 689 -11.13 -0.37 0.22
N PRO A 690 -10.51 -0.44 -0.96
CA PRO A 690 -11.23 -0.21 -2.21
C PRO A 690 -12.21 -1.34 -2.47
N GLY A 691 -13.47 -1.03 -2.77
CA GLY A 691 -14.46 -2.04 -3.17
C GLY A 691 -14.22 -2.60 -4.57
N VAL A 692 -14.85 -3.73 -4.89
CA VAL A 692 -14.84 -4.33 -6.25
C VAL A 692 -15.22 -3.33 -7.34
N ASN A 693 -16.07 -2.35 -7.04
CA ASN A 693 -16.49 -1.30 -7.96
C ASN A 693 -15.34 -0.40 -8.46
N ARG A 694 -14.17 -0.45 -7.81
CA ARG A 694 -12.98 0.32 -8.19
C ARG A 694 -11.88 -0.51 -8.83
N ILE A 695 -12.10 -1.79 -9.09
CA ILE A 695 -11.13 -2.64 -9.81
C ILE A 695 -10.79 -2.01 -11.17
N SER A 696 -11.78 -1.61 -11.94
CA SER A 696 -11.55 -1.00 -13.26
C SER A 696 -10.71 0.29 -13.20
N GLN A 697 -10.71 1.02 -12.07
CA GLN A 697 -9.81 2.15 -11.86
C GLN A 697 -8.38 1.70 -11.57
N MET A 698 -8.19 0.63 -10.80
CA MET A 698 -6.86 0.08 -10.49
C MET A 698 -6.10 -0.37 -11.74
N PHE A 699 -6.83 -0.83 -12.76
CA PHE A 699 -6.27 -1.31 -14.03
C PHE A 699 -6.23 -0.26 -15.13
N MET A 700 -6.46 1.02 -14.81
CA MET A 700 -6.23 2.12 -15.76
C MET A 700 -4.72 2.24 -16.10
N PRO A 701 -4.36 2.82 -17.27
CA PRO A 701 -2.96 3.02 -17.63
C PRO A 701 -2.16 3.74 -16.54
N ASN A 702 -0.95 3.26 -16.25
CA ASN A 702 -0.03 3.77 -15.22
C ASN A 702 -0.55 3.73 -13.77
N HIS A 703 -1.71 3.11 -13.54
CA HIS A 703 -2.20 2.80 -12.21
C HIS A 703 -1.62 1.46 -11.72
N GLY A 704 -2.08 1.02 -10.56
CA GLY A 704 -1.84 -0.32 -10.06
C GLY A 704 -3.01 -0.80 -9.20
N ALA A 705 -3.02 -2.09 -8.93
CA ALA A 705 -3.96 -2.72 -8.02
C ALA A 705 -3.29 -2.98 -6.67
N VAL A 706 -4.03 -2.80 -5.58
CA VAL A 706 -3.50 -3.12 -4.26
C VAL A 706 -3.24 -4.62 -4.12
N ASP A 707 -2.12 -5.02 -3.50
CA ASP A 707 -1.89 -6.43 -3.21
C ASP A 707 -2.74 -6.93 -2.03
N TYR A 708 -3.90 -7.51 -2.34
CA TYR A 708 -4.81 -8.09 -1.36
C TYR A 708 -4.20 -9.27 -0.57
N ARG A 709 -3.11 -9.89 -1.05
CA ARG A 709 -2.45 -10.99 -0.33
C ARG A 709 -1.69 -10.51 0.90
N HIS A 710 -1.42 -9.20 0.99
CA HIS A 710 -0.86 -8.58 2.18
C HIS A 710 -1.90 -8.22 3.24
N PHE A 711 -3.20 -8.32 2.92
CA PHE A 711 -4.27 -8.03 3.86
C PHE A 711 -4.26 -9.02 5.03
N PHE A 712 -4.71 -8.53 6.19
CA PHE A 712 -4.78 -9.26 7.47
C PHE A 712 -3.43 -9.67 8.07
N ASN A 713 -2.32 -9.27 7.46
CA ASN A 713 -0.96 -9.57 7.91
C ASN A 713 -0.10 -8.30 7.95
N PHE A 714 0.26 -7.77 6.76
CA PHE A 714 1.10 -6.58 6.62
C PHE A 714 0.27 -5.32 6.42
N ILE A 715 -0.93 -5.45 5.83
CA ILE A 715 -1.91 -4.37 5.71
C ILE A 715 -3.11 -4.73 6.59
N GLU A 716 -3.39 -3.88 7.57
CA GLU A 716 -4.48 -4.03 8.54
C GLU A 716 -5.43 -2.81 8.51
N GLY A 717 -6.41 -2.79 9.42
CA GLY A 717 -7.36 -1.67 9.58
C GLY A 717 -8.57 -1.70 8.65
N LEU A 718 -8.44 -2.32 7.46
CA LEU A 718 -9.41 -2.41 6.35
C LEU A 718 -10.84 -2.86 6.72
N TYR A 719 -11.54 -2.07 7.53
CA TYR A 719 -12.85 -2.40 8.06
C TYR A 719 -13.95 -1.75 7.23
N PHE A 720 -13.71 -0.62 6.58
CA PHE A 720 -14.75 0.12 5.88
C PHE A 720 -14.47 0.18 4.37
N PRO A 721 -15.49 0.13 3.49
CA PRO A 721 -15.26 0.28 2.05
C PRO A 721 -15.04 1.75 1.68
N SER A 722 -14.20 2.02 0.69
CA SER A 722 -14.05 3.36 0.12
C SER A 722 -15.37 3.86 -0.51
N PRO A 723 -15.75 5.13 -0.33
CA PRO A 723 -17.08 5.64 -0.69
C PRO A 723 -17.17 6.06 -2.16
N TYR A 724 -16.57 5.30 -3.07
CA TYR A 724 -16.54 5.68 -4.48
C TYR A 724 -17.69 5.06 -5.27
N SER A 725 -18.14 5.74 -6.31
CA SER A 725 -19.16 5.24 -7.24
C SER A 725 -18.61 4.14 -8.16
N TRP A 726 -19.52 3.48 -8.88
CA TRP A 726 -19.14 2.54 -9.94
C TRP A 726 -18.66 3.31 -11.18
N ARG A 727 -17.42 3.06 -11.60
CA ARG A 727 -16.84 3.75 -12.77
C ARG A 727 -17.62 3.44 -14.05
N ASP A 728 -17.95 4.47 -14.81
CA ASP A 728 -18.43 4.34 -16.19
C ASP A 728 -17.25 4.51 -17.17
N PRO A 729 -16.87 3.46 -17.93
CA PRO A 729 -15.76 3.56 -18.88
C PRO A 729 -16.04 4.53 -20.04
N TYR A 730 -17.30 4.94 -20.26
CA TYR A 730 -17.71 5.89 -21.30
C TYR A 730 -17.84 7.34 -20.81
N SER A 731 -17.66 7.60 -19.51
CA SER A 731 -17.69 8.96 -18.98
C SER A 731 -16.55 9.82 -19.53
N LYS A 732 -16.82 11.13 -19.72
CA LYS A 732 -15.79 12.11 -20.12
C LYS A 732 -14.66 12.18 -19.09
N ASN A 733 -14.99 12.08 -17.81
CA ASN A 733 -14.00 11.93 -16.74
C ASN A 733 -13.84 10.44 -16.44
N PRO A 734 -12.64 9.86 -16.61
CA PRO A 734 -12.46 8.41 -16.50
C PRO A 734 -12.65 7.87 -15.07
N TYR A 735 -12.83 8.72 -14.06
CA TYR A 735 -13.04 8.29 -12.67
C TYR A 735 -14.50 8.25 -12.23
N GLU A 736 -15.38 8.97 -12.95
CA GLU A 736 -16.79 9.20 -12.59
C GLU A 736 -17.69 8.05 -13.07
N ASP A 737 -18.88 7.97 -12.49
CA ASP A 737 -19.99 7.14 -12.99
C ASP A 737 -20.77 7.85 -14.11
N SER A 738 -21.83 7.21 -14.62
CA SER A 738 -22.69 7.76 -15.68
C SER A 738 -23.46 9.01 -15.27
N LEU A 739 -23.47 9.36 -13.98
CA LEU A 739 -24.10 10.55 -13.42
C LEU A 739 -23.07 11.66 -13.12
N GLY A 740 -21.79 11.46 -13.46
CA GLY A 740 -20.72 12.41 -13.18
C GLY A 740 -20.25 12.40 -11.73
N ILE A 741 -20.55 11.34 -10.96
CA ILE A 741 -20.18 11.24 -9.55
C ILE A 741 -18.97 10.33 -9.39
N PHE A 742 -18.00 10.77 -8.61
CA PHE A 742 -16.84 9.97 -8.19
C PHE A 742 -16.93 9.53 -6.73
N ASP A 743 -17.23 10.48 -5.84
CA ASP A 743 -17.25 10.28 -4.38
C ASP A 743 -18.69 10.42 -3.86
N LEU A 744 -19.21 9.35 -3.27
CA LEU A 744 -20.58 9.24 -2.75
C LEU A 744 -20.79 10.08 -1.49
N ASN A 745 -19.75 10.23 -0.66
CA ASN A 745 -19.82 11.05 0.55
C ASN A 745 -19.87 12.53 0.17
N ARG A 746 -18.97 12.96 -0.72
CA ARG A 746 -18.95 14.33 -1.25
C ARG A 746 -20.27 14.67 -1.94
N ARG A 747 -20.82 13.74 -2.75
CA ARG A 747 -22.14 13.90 -3.37
C ARG A 747 -23.23 14.22 -2.33
N LYS A 748 -23.37 13.40 -1.29
CA LYS A 748 -24.38 13.63 -0.24
C LYS A 748 -24.20 15.01 0.41
N ILE A 749 -22.97 15.38 0.75
CA ILE A 749 -22.67 16.68 1.39
C ILE A 749 -23.10 17.83 0.49
N LEU A 750 -22.74 17.80 -0.80
CA LEU A 750 -23.13 18.83 -1.76
C LEU A 750 -24.66 18.92 -1.93
N GLU A 751 -25.37 17.79 -1.93
CA GLU A 751 -26.84 17.76 -1.93
C GLU A 751 -27.44 18.41 -0.67
N CYS A 752 -26.86 18.17 0.51
CA CYS A 752 -27.31 18.79 1.77
C CYS A 752 -27.05 20.30 1.77
N LEU A 753 -25.87 20.75 1.33
CA LEU A 753 -25.55 22.18 1.18
C LEU A 753 -26.49 22.88 0.20
N ALA A 754 -26.79 22.23 -0.93
CA ALA A 754 -27.71 22.76 -1.93
C ALA A 754 -29.15 22.92 -1.39
N LYS A 755 -29.60 21.98 -0.53
CA LYS A 755 -30.89 22.07 0.18
C LYS A 755 -30.88 23.15 1.26
N ASN A 756 -29.76 23.31 1.96
CA ASN A 756 -29.61 24.31 3.01
C ASN A 756 -29.70 25.75 2.47
N GLY A 757 -29.19 26.00 1.26
CA GLY A 757 -29.33 27.27 0.56
C GLY A 757 -28.21 28.29 0.81
N ASP A 758 -27.32 28.03 1.77
CA ASP A 758 -26.15 28.88 2.07
C ASP A 758 -24.90 28.42 1.33
N TYR A 759 -24.74 28.92 0.10
CA TYR A 759 -23.56 28.68 -0.73
C TYR A 759 -23.39 29.78 -1.79
N SER A 760 -22.14 30.07 -2.17
CA SER A 760 -21.79 31.03 -3.20
C SER A 760 -22.27 30.57 -4.57
N LYS A 761 -22.72 31.52 -5.41
CA LYS A 761 -23.06 31.25 -6.82
C LYS A 761 -21.86 30.80 -7.66
N LYS A 762 -20.65 30.99 -7.16
CA LYS A 762 -19.41 30.54 -7.81
C LYS A 762 -18.90 29.22 -7.24
N SER A 763 -19.61 28.61 -6.28
CA SER A 763 -19.19 27.35 -5.66
C SER A 763 -19.61 26.12 -6.45
N GLU A 764 -18.95 25.02 -6.16
CA GLU A 764 -19.28 23.69 -6.69
C GLU A 764 -20.71 23.24 -6.31
N VAL A 765 -21.27 23.73 -5.20
CA VAL A 765 -22.64 23.39 -4.77
C VAL A 765 -23.66 23.80 -5.83
N LEU A 766 -23.49 24.98 -6.44
CA LEU A 766 -24.39 25.44 -7.50
C LEU A 766 -24.27 24.57 -8.75
N TYR A 767 -23.05 24.16 -9.11
CA TYR A 767 -22.81 23.29 -10.26
C TYR A 767 -23.54 21.95 -10.12
N VAL A 768 -23.43 21.29 -8.96
CA VAL A 768 -24.14 20.02 -8.70
C VAL A 768 -25.66 20.22 -8.71
N LYS A 769 -26.17 21.33 -8.17
CA LYS A 769 -27.60 21.65 -8.24
C LYS A 769 -28.10 21.75 -9.69
N ARG A 770 -27.30 22.34 -10.59
CA ARG A 770 -27.60 22.44 -12.04
C ARG A 770 -27.50 21.10 -12.78
N MET A 771 -26.83 20.09 -12.22
CA MET A 771 -26.84 18.75 -12.83
C MET A 771 -28.17 18.01 -12.58
N VAL A 772 -28.85 18.29 -11.47
CA VAL A 772 -30.11 17.64 -11.07
C VAL A 772 -31.32 18.29 -11.76
N LYS A 773 -31.26 19.59 -12.01
CA LYS A 773 -32.23 20.30 -12.85
C LYS A 773 -31.55 20.62 -14.17
N ASN A 774 -32.03 20.08 -15.30
CA ASN A 774 -31.69 20.60 -16.63
C ASN A 774 -32.14 22.07 -16.76
N GLU A 775 -31.44 23.00 -16.11
CA GLU A 775 -31.57 24.42 -16.35
C GLU A 775 -30.69 24.72 -17.56
N ASN A 776 -31.15 24.25 -18.73
CA ASN A 776 -30.90 24.98 -19.97
C ASN A 776 -31.70 26.29 -19.84
N ASN A 777 -31.03 27.35 -19.40
CA ASN A 777 -31.41 28.73 -19.68
C ASN A 777 -30.15 29.59 -19.77
#